data_AF-N2BK21-F1
#
_entry.id   AF-N2BK21-F1
#
_cell.length_a   1.000
_cell.length_b   1.000
_cell.length_c   1.000
_cell.angle_alpha   90.00
_cell.angle_beta   90.00
_cell.angle_gamma   90.00
#
_symmetry.space_group_name_H-M   'P 1'
#
loop_
_entity.id
_entity.type
_entity.pdbx_description
1 polymer ?
#
loop_
_entity_poly.entity_id
_entity_poly.type
_entity_poly.pdbx_seq_one_letter_code
_entity_poly.pdbx_strand_id
1 'polypeptide(L)'
;MTDLTMLSSQWSILPCVLSLVLLLLAGLICWQRKGIHKPLYLGTFAWLVPIIGTYVAMAVMFVLHLVSAPEETVKLSCLILFLAGLIVVFRAPLREFARIGIQKLALSPSRLKQRLASFLVGLRTAVLIICIAALSCLSLEYAQNPKIFETVQLPFVFASIALTVLFLTTLYFIAQRHGALMPLLSFVFFGFGLGCYFLLRFKSTVIIPSDFLALETAASVANGFVYYITEEAFWAAVYMVGAFALSSLLYPLPLSAAAQAPQDANHKDTADVEKPLLPKHMASEQVQAKHFHIPQLGTVWKNTLIGATLLVSCIAITTIPVYRDLGVKTIYWSTWITYESQGSLLTFISECQDLQIKKPAGYTSEDAKNLIDSYAQKYDASRGSSEKHMAAVAQFNEKKPTVIAVMNEAYSNLAIFDGMHSGYTGENFVTNGMSDALQSGNLLVSTYGGGTSNTEFEFLTGESCYFIGEGNGYSLYDFSKVDSLPHIFNALGYTSTAIHAYNPNNWNRKNAYRTLGFKSFISGDSFVDVDTWRGWPSDKATYQKVLELLTTNPNPQFILNVTLANHSGYSQHLVDDSYRPGYTPDFGDDTLTDELNEYLGSMKRTDEDLQWFVGQLKQLNRPIVLVFFGDHQPSFTKEYNDAWFTDETQAAHIARQYQTHYIMWANYDVAGNEQNNDKRFTAASSLASHLLDAIGAPLTDFQKAQIALGEELPGIGHYTTLSADGNWYFPDDKNAPSYTLQTELQKMSYHNFAERV
;
A
#
# COMPACT_ATOMS: atom_id res chain seq x y z
N MET A 1 2.87 24.87 -18.26
CA MET A 1 2.42 26.19 -17.75
C MET A 1 1.86 26.97 -18.92
N THR A 2 0.55 26.95 -19.13
CA THR A 2 -0.18 27.92 -19.98
C THR A 2 -1.66 27.81 -19.61
N ASP A 3 -2.30 28.96 -19.38
CA ASP A 3 -3.71 29.20 -19.07
C ASP A 3 -4.26 28.69 -17.72
N LEU A 4 -3.82 29.35 -16.64
CA LEU A 4 -4.62 29.50 -15.43
C LEU A 4 -5.05 30.97 -15.33
N THR A 5 -6.33 31.25 -15.56
CA THR A 5 -7.00 32.44 -15.01
C THR A 5 -7.06 32.26 -13.48
N MET A 6 -5.91 32.44 -12.82
CA MET A 6 -5.76 32.34 -11.36
C MET A 6 -6.53 33.47 -10.68
N LEU A 7 -7.30 33.14 -9.63
CA LEU A 7 -8.01 34.11 -8.79
C LEU A 7 -7.00 35.01 -8.06
N SER A 8 -6.77 36.21 -8.60
CA SER A 8 -5.98 37.27 -7.97
C SER A 8 -6.85 38.36 -7.31
N SER A 9 -8.17 38.25 -7.38
CA SER A 9 -9.08 39.30 -6.90
C SER A 9 -9.58 39.03 -5.48
N GLN A 10 -9.51 40.04 -4.61
CA GLN A 10 -10.08 40.01 -3.24
C GLN A 10 -11.60 39.77 -3.23
N TRP A 11 -12.26 39.87 -4.39
CA TRP A 11 -13.71 39.69 -4.56
C TRP A 11 -14.15 38.23 -4.67
N SER A 12 -13.21 37.30 -4.85
CA SER A 12 -13.48 35.87 -5.02
C SER A 12 -14.01 35.19 -3.75
N ILE A 13 -13.88 35.82 -2.59
CA ILE A 13 -14.46 35.39 -1.31
C ILE A 13 -15.95 35.76 -1.16
N LEU A 14 -16.44 36.70 -1.98
CA LEU A 14 -17.78 37.28 -1.83
C LEU A 14 -18.91 36.24 -1.88
N PRO A 15 -18.88 35.21 -2.76
CA PRO A 15 -19.90 34.15 -2.74
C PRO A 15 -19.92 33.36 -1.42
N CYS A 16 -18.76 33.06 -0.83
CA CYS A 16 -18.66 32.39 0.48
C CYS A 16 -19.30 33.24 1.58
N VAL A 17 -18.95 34.53 1.65
CA VAL A 17 -19.44 35.45 2.67
C VAL A 17 -20.94 35.68 2.52
N LEU A 18 -21.43 35.96 1.31
CA LEU A 18 -22.85 36.16 1.04
C LEU A 18 -23.67 34.93 1.39
N SER A 19 -23.21 33.75 0.99
CA SER A 19 -23.88 32.48 1.27
C SER A 19 -23.97 32.21 2.78
N LEU A 20 -22.88 32.43 3.51
CA LEU A 20 -22.86 32.30 4.97
C LEU A 20 -23.81 33.29 5.64
N VAL A 21 -23.82 34.56 5.21
CA VAL A 21 -24.73 35.59 5.72
C VAL A 21 -26.19 35.21 5.45
N LEU A 22 -26.51 34.77 4.24
CA LEU A 22 -27.86 34.30 3.89
C LEU A 22 -28.29 33.11 4.75
N LEU A 23 -27.37 32.17 5.03
CA LEU A 23 -27.65 31.01 5.87
C LEU A 23 -27.91 31.42 7.33
N LEU A 24 -27.11 32.34 7.87
CA LEU A 24 -27.31 32.89 9.22
C LEU A 24 -28.62 33.68 9.32
N LEU A 25 -28.95 34.48 8.30
CA LEU A 25 -30.23 35.19 8.21
C LEU A 25 -31.41 34.22 8.14
N ALA A 26 -31.32 33.15 7.34
CA ALA A 26 -32.35 32.12 7.29
C ALA A 26 -32.55 31.46 8.66
N GLY A 27 -31.46 31.15 9.37
CA GLY A 27 -31.51 30.67 10.75
C GLY A 27 -32.18 31.66 11.70
N LEU A 28 -31.83 32.94 11.61
CA LEU A 28 -32.36 34.01 12.46
C LEU A 28 -33.85 34.29 12.20
N ILE A 29 -34.29 34.27 10.93
CA ILE A 29 -35.70 34.37 10.55
C ILE A 29 -36.49 33.18 11.10
N CYS A 30 -35.96 31.96 10.98
CA CYS A 30 -36.56 30.76 11.57
C CYS A 30 -36.61 30.82 13.10
N TRP A 31 -35.63 31.45 13.75
CA TRP A 31 -35.63 31.66 15.19
C TRP A 31 -36.68 32.69 15.64
N GLN A 32 -36.86 33.77 14.88
CA GLN A 32 -37.74 34.90 15.23
C GLN A 32 -39.22 34.69 14.87
N ARG A 33 -39.56 33.79 13.93
CA ARG A 33 -40.96 33.49 13.57
C ARG A 33 -41.72 32.81 14.72
N LYS A 34 -42.33 33.62 15.59
CA LYS A 34 -43.38 33.19 16.54
C LYS A 34 -44.60 32.74 15.74
N GLY A 35 -44.80 31.42 15.59
CA GLY A 35 -45.99 30.86 14.94
C GLY A 35 -45.79 29.52 14.24
N ILE A 36 -44.54 29.12 13.98
CA ILE A 36 -44.20 27.76 13.55
C ILE A 36 -43.65 27.05 14.79
N HIS A 37 -44.20 25.88 15.13
CA HIS A 37 -43.98 25.21 16.41
C HIS A 37 -42.48 25.08 16.81
N LYS A 38 -42.14 25.76 17.91
CA LYS A 38 -40.90 25.70 18.74
C LYS A 38 -39.62 26.36 18.15
N PRO A 39 -38.84 27.09 18.97
CA PRO A 39 -37.59 27.73 18.55
C PRO A 39 -36.57 26.71 18.05
N LEU A 40 -35.60 27.15 17.23
CA LEU A 40 -34.45 26.33 16.81
C LEU A 40 -33.82 25.63 18.03
N TYR A 41 -33.92 24.29 18.07
CA TYR A 41 -33.34 23.49 19.14
C TYR A 41 -31.83 23.68 19.18
N LEU A 42 -31.24 23.63 20.38
CA LEU A 42 -29.78 23.71 20.58
C LEU A 42 -29.01 22.74 19.66
N GLY A 43 -29.57 21.56 19.42
CA GLY A 43 -29.00 20.57 18.49
C GLY A 43 -28.92 21.01 17.03
N THR A 44 -29.72 21.98 16.56
CA THR A 44 -29.61 22.48 15.17
C THR A 44 -28.36 23.32 14.98
N PHE A 45 -27.95 24.08 16.01
CA PHE A 45 -26.68 24.80 15.99
C PHE A 45 -25.50 23.83 15.88
N ALA A 46 -25.52 22.71 16.59
CA ALA A 46 -24.48 21.68 16.49
C ALA A 46 -24.32 21.12 15.05
N TRP A 47 -25.41 20.96 14.30
CA TRP A 47 -25.35 20.50 12.91
C TRP A 47 -24.91 21.59 11.93
N LEU A 48 -25.01 22.86 12.30
CA LEU A 48 -24.50 23.98 11.48
C LEU A 48 -22.99 24.20 11.67
N VAL A 49 -22.42 23.80 12.81
CA VAL A 49 -21.00 23.99 13.12
C VAL A 49 -20.09 23.50 12.00
N PRO A 50 -20.24 22.28 11.44
CA PRO A 50 -19.34 21.83 10.39
C PRO A 50 -19.50 22.62 9.08
N ILE A 51 -20.72 22.98 8.70
CA ILE A 51 -20.99 23.78 7.49
C ILE A 51 -20.36 25.16 7.61
N ILE A 52 -20.56 25.81 8.76
CA ILE A 52 -19.93 27.11 9.08
C ILE A 52 -18.41 26.94 9.12
N GLY A 53 -17.90 25.87 9.71
CA GLY A 53 -16.48 25.54 9.74
C GLY A 53 -15.87 25.40 8.34
N THR A 54 -16.57 24.75 7.40
CA THR A 54 -16.15 24.67 6.00
C THR A 54 -16.11 26.05 5.34
N TYR A 55 -17.13 26.90 5.55
CA TYR A 55 -17.09 28.28 5.05
C TYR A 55 -15.93 29.09 5.61
N VAL A 56 -15.66 28.97 6.91
CA VAL A 56 -14.53 29.65 7.57
C VAL A 56 -13.20 29.14 7.02
N ALA A 57 -13.04 27.82 6.86
CA ALA A 57 -11.84 27.24 6.29
C ALA A 57 -11.60 27.73 4.85
N MET A 58 -12.64 27.71 4.00
CA MET A 58 -12.56 28.26 2.64
C MET A 58 -12.17 29.74 2.65
N ALA A 59 -12.82 30.55 3.49
CA ALA A 59 -12.54 31.98 3.62
C ALA A 59 -11.09 32.25 4.03
N VAL A 60 -10.56 31.50 5.00
CA VAL A 60 -9.15 31.57 5.41
C VAL A 60 -8.23 31.22 4.25
N MET A 61 -8.53 30.16 3.50
CA MET A 61 -7.71 29.75 2.34
C MET A 61 -7.71 30.80 1.22
N PHE A 62 -8.83 31.49 0.99
CA PHE A 62 -8.87 32.64 0.08
C PHE A 62 -8.00 33.81 0.56
N VAL A 63 -8.06 34.13 1.86
CA VAL A 63 -7.24 35.21 2.46
C VAL A 63 -5.75 34.88 2.40
N LEU A 64 -5.39 33.61 2.58
CA LEU A 64 -4.01 33.13 2.48
C LEU A 64 -3.52 32.94 1.04
N HIS A 65 -4.36 33.23 0.03
CA HIS A 65 -4.06 33.00 -1.39
C HIS A 65 -3.71 31.54 -1.73
N LEU A 66 -4.33 30.59 -1.03
CA LEU A 66 -4.11 29.15 -1.17
C LEU A 66 -5.16 28.45 -2.04
N VAL A 67 -5.87 29.19 -2.90
CA VAL A 67 -6.94 28.65 -3.75
C VAL A 67 -6.54 28.68 -5.22
N SER A 68 -6.61 27.52 -5.86
CA SER A 68 -6.33 27.32 -7.30
C SER A 68 -7.50 26.56 -7.95
N ALA A 69 -8.67 27.21 -8.04
CA ALA A 69 -9.88 26.64 -8.64
C ALA A 69 -10.61 27.68 -9.52
N PRO A 70 -11.38 27.25 -10.55
CA PRO A 70 -12.20 28.15 -11.34
C PRO A 70 -13.25 28.89 -10.49
N GLU A 71 -13.56 30.14 -10.84
CA GLU A 71 -14.55 30.95 -10.12
C GLU A 71 -15.93 30.29 -10.09
N GLU A 72 -16.33 29.65 -11.18
CA GLU A 72 -17.60 28.93 -11.28
C GLU A 72 -17.69 27.75 -10.31
N THR A 73 -16.61 27.00 -10.14
CA THR A 73 -16.51 25.89 -9.17
C THR A 73 -16.70 26.40 -7.74
N VAL A 74 -16.08 27.53 -7.41
CA VAL A 74 -16.23 28.17 -6.09
C VAL A 74 -17.68 28.61 -5.87
N LYS A 75 -18.28 29.33 -6.82
CA LYS A 75 -19.69 29.77 -6.74
C LYS A 75 -20.64 28.59 -6.55
N LEU A 76 -20.46 27.53 -7.34
CA LEU A 76 -21.31 26.34 -7.29
C LEU A 76 -21.15 25.59 -5.96
N SER A 77 -19.92 25.49 -5.46
CA SER A 77 -19.65 24.92 -4.14
C SER A 77 -20.32 25.72 -3.03
N CYS A 78 -20.27 27.06 -3.06
CA CYS A 78 -20.98 27.91 -2.11
C CYS A 78 -22.50 27.72 -2.18
N LEU A 79 -23.06 27.57 -3.38
CA LEU A 79 -24.50 27.30 -3.54
C LEU A 79 -24.88 25.94 -2.94
N ILE A 80 -24.09 24.90 -3.16
CA ILE A 80 -24.40 23.57 -2.60
C ILE A 80 -24.24 23.58 -1.08
N LEU A 81 -23.21 24.23 -0.54
CA LEU A 81 -23.03 24.43 0.91
C LEU A 81 -24.21 25.22 1.51
N PHE A 82 -24.74 26.21 0.79
CA PHE A 82 -25.94 26.95 1.20
C PHE A 82 -27.15 26.02 1.31
N LEU A 83 -27.41 25.23 0.26
CA LEU A 83 -28.52 24.28 0.21
C LEU A 83 -28.41 23.22 1.31
N ALA A 84 -27.20 22.71 1.56
CA ALA A 84 -26.92 21.80 2.67
C ALA A 84 -27.22 22.47 4.03
N GLY A 85 -26.84 23.73 4.19
CA GLY A 85 -27.22 24.56 5.34
C GLY A 85 -28.72 24.71 5.51
N LEU A 86 -29.47 24.97 4.41
CA LEU A 86 -30.92 25.05 4.46
C LEU A 86 -31.55 23.71 4.88
N ILE A 87 -31.04 22.57 4.42
CA ILE A 87 -31.50 21.25 4.89
C ILE A 87 -31.37 21.15 6.41
N VAL A 88 -30.25 21.62 6.98
CA VAL A 88 -30.02 21.61 8.43
C VAL A 88 -30.92 22.60 9.17
N VAL A 89 -31.08 23.83 8.67
CA VAL A 89 -31.98 24.84 9.27
C VAL A 89 -33.43 24.34 9.28
N PHE A 90 -33.89 23.79 8.17
CA PHE A 90 -35.24 23.25 8.00
C PHE A 90 -35.38 21.78 8.42
N ARG A 91 -34.37 21.18 9.04
CA ARG A 91 -34.40 19.75 9.41
C ARG A 91 -35.59 19.41 10.29
N ALA A 92 -35.97 20.26 11.25
CA ALA A 92 -37.06 19.98 12.17
C ALA A 92 -38.43 19.96 11.43
N PRO A 93 -38.78 20.97 10.62
CA PRO A 93 -39.95 20.90 9.73
C PRO A 93 -39.95 19.70 8.77
N LEU A 94 -38.82 19.41 8.12
CA LEU A 94 -38.70 18.27 7.19
C LEU A 94 -38.92 16.93 7.90
N ARG A 95 -38.35 16.79 9.09
CA ARG A 95 -38.57 15.63 9.95
C ARG A 95 -40.04 15.53 10.36
N GLU A 96 -40.66 16.61 10.79
CA GLU A 96 -42.06 16.63 11.23
C GLU A 96 -43.04 16.33 10.07
N PHE A 97 -42.79 16.86 8.87
CA PHE A 97 -43.56 16.53 7.68
C PHE A 97 -43.55 15.02 7.38
N ALA A 98 -42.36 14.42 7.39
CA ALA A 98 -42.20 12.97 7.21
C ALA A 98 -42.90 12.18 8.33
N ARG A 99 -42.83 12.68 9.58
CA ARG A 99 -43.49 12.07 10.74
C ARG A 99 -45.00 12.03 10.58
N ILE A 100 -45.64 13.16 10.25
CA ILE A 100 -47.10 13.28 10.15
C ILE A 100 -47.65 12.29 9.11
N GLY A 101 -47.01 12.21 7.93
CA GLY A 101 -47.44 11.29 6.87
C GLY A 101 -47.36 9.82 7.30
N ILE A 102 -46.24 9.44 7.92
CA ILE A 102 -46.01 8.06 8.39
C ILE A 102 -46.91 7.72 9.58
N GLN A 103 -47.14 8.66 10.51
CA GLN A 103 -48.00 8.44 11.66
C GLN A 103 -49.47 8.25 11.28
N LYS A 104 -49.98 8.98 10.29
CA LYS A 104 -51.33 8.76 9.75
C LYS A 104 -51.52 7.31 9.24
N LEU A 105 -50.48 6.73 8.64
CA LEU A 105 -50.49 5.34 8.17
C LEU A 105 -50.31 4.34 9.34
N ALA A 106 -49.45 4.66 10.30
CA ALA A 106 -49.17 3.79 11.45
C ALA A 106 -50.37 3.68 12.42
N LEU A 107 -51.16 4.75 12.55
CA LEU A 107 -52.36 4.80 13.42
C LEU A 107 -53.63 4.29 12.72
N SER A 108 -53.54 3.89 11.45
CA SER A 108 -54.70 3.35 10.73
C SER A 108 -55.11 1.97 11.27
N PRO A 109 -56.41 1.64 11.31
CA PRO A 109 -56.90 0.32 11.74
C PRO A 109 -56.54 -0.82 10.78
N SER A 110 -56.19 -0.51 9.53
CA SER A 110 -55.72 -1.50 8.55
C SER A 110 -54.30 -2.00 8.86
N ARG A 111 -54.14 -3.31 9.09
CA ARG A 111 -52.83 -3.97 9.22
C ARG A 111 -51.91 -3.73 8.02
N LEU A 112 -52.48 -3.59 6.81
CA LEU A 112 -51.73 -3.29 5.60
C LEU A 112 -51.08 -1.89 5.67
N LYS A 113 -51.86 -0.88 6.10
CA LYS A 113 -51.37 0.50 6.27
C LYS A 113 -50.32 0.60 7.39
N GLN A 114 -50.46 -0.17 8.46
CA GLN A 114 -49.46 -0.27 9.52
C GLN A 114 -48.15 -0.89 9.03
N ARG A 115 -48.21 -1.99 8.27
CA ARG A 115 -47.02 -2.61 7.64
C ARG A 115 -46.36 -1.66 6.64
N LEU A 116 -47.16 -0.93 5.85
CA LEU A 116 -46.68 0.09 4.92
C LEU A 116 -45.94 1.22 5.65
N ALA A 117 -46.45 1.69 6.80
CA ALA A 117 -45.77 2.71 7.59
C ALA A 117 -44.38 2.25 8.06
N SER A 118 -44.29 1.04 8.60
CA SER A 118 -43.00 0.44 9.01
C SER A 118 -42.04 0.28 7.83
N PHE A 119 -42.54 -0.17 6.68
CA PHE A 119 -41.77 -0.28 5.45
C PHE A 119 -41.22 1.08 4.98
N LEU A 120 -42.06 2.12 4.97
CA LEU A 120 -41.64 3.48 4.55
C LEU A 120 -40.59 4.08 5.49
N VAL A 121 -40.65 3.80 6.79
CA VAL A 121 -39.59 4.19 7.74
C VAL A 121 -38.28 3.48 7.41
N GLY A 122 -38.34 2.18 7.15
CA GLY A 122 -37.20 1.37 6.74
C GLY A 122 -36.58 1.86 5.43
N LEU A 123 -37.42 2.04 4.41
CA LEU A 123 -37.01 2.53 3.09
C LEU A 123 -36.37 3.92 3.16
N ARG A 124 -36.99 4.87 3.87
CA ARG A 124 -36.41 6.20 4.10
C ARG A 124 -35.02 6.11 4.73
N THR A 125 -34.88 5.27 5.76
CA THR A 125 -33.61 5.10 6.48
C THR A 125 -32.56 4.50 5.55
N ALA A 126 -32.91 3.45 4.81
CA ALA A 126 -32.02 2.79 3.86
C ALA A 126 -31.56 3.74 2.75
N VAL A 127 -32.49 4.48 2.12
CA VAL A 127 -32.17 5.46 1.07
C VAL A 127 -31.25 6.55 1.60
N LEU A 128 -31.52 7.09 2.80
CA LEU A 128 -30.64 8.11 3.39
C LEU A 128 -29.24 7.55 3.67
N ILE A 129 -29.13 6.35 4.24
CA ILE A 129 -27.82 5.71 4.50
C ILE A 129 -27.06 5.46 3.19
N ILE A 130 -27.73 4.98 2.14
CA ILE A 130 -27.13 4.75 0.82
C ILE A 130 -26.64 6.07 0.20
N CYS A 131 -27.43 7.14 0.28
CA CYS A 131 -27.00 8.45 -0.21
C CYS A 131 -25.81 9.01 0.60
N ILE A 132 -25.83 8.88 1.93
CA ILE A 132 -24.71 9.28 2.80
C ILE A 132 -23.46 8.47 2.46
N ALA A 133 -23.60 7.16 2.20
CA ALA A 133 -22.50 6.29 1.80
C ALA A 133 -21.89 6.74 0.46
N ALA A 134 -22.73 6.95 -0.56
CA ALA A 134 -22.28 7.41 -1.88
C ALA A 134 -21.54 8.75 -1.80
N LEU A 135 -22.08 9.72 -1.05
CA LEU A 135 -21.41 11.01 -0.83
C LEU A 135 -20.11 10.86 -0.04
N SER A 136 -20.05 9.95 0.92
CA SER A 136 -18.82 9.68 1.67
C SER A 136 -17.74 9.08 0.76
N CYS A 137 -18.09 8.09 -0.07
CA CYS A 137 -17.16 7.52 -1.05
C CYS A 137 -16.70 8.56 -2.07
N LEU A 138 -17.58 9.41 -2.58
CA LEU A 138 -17.19 10.52 -3.46
C LEU A 138 -16.26 11.50 -2.75
N SER A 139 -16.49 11.77 -1.46
CA SER A 139 -15.59 12.60 -0.67
C SER A 139 -14.20 11.98 -0.47
N LEU A 140 -14.09 10.64 -0.46
CA LEU A 140 -12.83 9.91 -0.40
C LEU A 140 -12.09 9.97 -1.74
N GLU A 141 -12.80 9.66 -2.82
CA GLU A 141 -12.16 9.41 -4.12
C GLU A 141 -11.95 10.66 -4.96
N TYR A 142 -12.90 11.60 -4.95
CA TYR A 142 -12.94 12.65 -5.97
C TYR A 142 -11.74 13.60 -5.91
N ALA A 143 -11.19 13.85 -4.72
CA ALA A 143 -10.02 14.71 -4.55
C ALA A 143 -8.81 14.16 -5.33
N GLN A 144 -8.58 12.86 -5.26
CA GLN A 144 -7.44 12.18 -5.87
C GLN A 144 -7.75 11.66 -7.29
N ASN A 145 -8.99 11.25 -7.53
CA ASN A 145 -9.48 10.66 -8.77
C ASN A 145 -10.77 11.36 -9.25
N PRO A 146 -10.67 12.52 -9.91
CA PRO A 146 -11.84 13.24 -10.42
C PRO A 146 -12.57 12.49 -11.55
N LYS A 147 -11.92 11.49 -12.17
CA LYS A 147 -12.47 10.64 -13.23
C LYS A 147 -13.01 9.30 -12.71
N ILE A 148 -13.40 9.24 -11.43
CA ILE A 148 -13.89 8.02 -10.77
C ILE A 148 -14.90 7.21 -11.60
N PHE A 149 -15.81 7.86 -12.33
CA PHE A 149 -16.84 7.20 -13.13
C PHE A 149 -16.33 6.60 -14.45
N GLU A 150 -15.12 6.97 -14.87
CA GLU A 150 -14.45 6.46 -16.07
C GLU A 150 -13.38 5.41 -15.71
N THR A 151 -12.66 5.60 -14.61
CA THR A 151 -11.49 4.78 -14.29
C THR A 151 -11.79 3.63 -13.33
N VAL A 152 -12.67 3.83 -12.34
CA VAL A 152 -12.95 2.80 -11.33
C VAL A 152 -13.94 1.80 -11.89
N GLN A 153 -13.59 0.52 -11.86
CA GLN A 153 -14.46 -0.51 -12.37
C GLN A 153 -15.73 -0.61 -11.50
N LEU A 154 -16.88 -0.71 -12.18
CA LEU A 154 -18.19 -0.62 -11.56
C LEU A 154 -18.43 -1.59 -10.38
N PRO A 155 -17.95 -2.87 -10.41
CA PRO A 155 -18.08 -3.77 -9.25
C PRO A 155 -17.44 -3.22 -7.97
N PHE A 156 -16.29 -2.56 -8.10
CA PHE A 156 -15.57 -2.01 -6.96
C PHE A 156 -16.21 -0.74 -6.40
N VAL A 157 -16.86 0.07 -7.24
CA VAL A 157 -17.69 1.20 -6.79
C VAL A 157 -18.83 0.68 -5.91
N PHE A 158 -19.55 -0.35 -6.36
CA PHE A 158 -20.64 -0.95 -5.60
C PHE A 158 -20.17 -1.59 -4.29
N ALA A 159 -19.04 -2.30 -4.32
CA ALA A 159 -18.45 -2.90 -3.12
C ALA A 159 -18.02 -1.82 -2.10
N SER A 160 -17.41 -0.72 -2.54
CA SER A 160 -17.02 0.40 -1.68
C SER A 160 -18.24 1.07 -1.03
N ILE A 161 -19.31 1.28 -1.80
CA ILE A 161 -20.57 1.84 -1.28
C ILE A 161 -21.22 0.86 -0.30
N ALA A 162 -21.29 -0.43 -0.63
CA ALA A 162 -21.88 -1.45 0.24
C ALA A 162 -21.16 -1.56 1.59
N LEU A 163 -19.82 -1.53 1.56
CA LEU A 163 -19.00 -1.53 2.76
C LEU A 163 -19.20 -0.25 3.59
N THR A 164 -19.29 0.91 2.93
CA THR A 164 -19.60 2.18 3.59
C THR A 164 -21.01 2.17 4.21
N VAL A 165 -22.01 1.58 3.53
CA VAL A 165 -23.35 1.36 4.07
C VAL A 165 -23.31 0.49 5.32
N LEU A 166 -22.48 -0.56 5.34
CA LEU A 166 -22.30 -1.41 6.52
C LEU A 166 -21.74 -0.58 7.70
N PHE A 167 -20.64 0.15 7.50
CA PHE A 167 -20.06 1.02 8.53
C PHE A 167 -21.05 2.08 9.05
N LEU A 168 -21.77 2.75 8.15
CA LEU A 168 -22.76 3.76 8.54
C LEU A 168 -23.96 3.13 9.28
N THR A 169 -24.39 1.94 8.89
CA THR A 169 -25.45 1.22 9.59
C THR A 169 -25.02 0.79 10.99
N THR A 170 -23.76 0.38 11.17
CA THR A 170 -23.17 0.14 12.49
C THR A 170 -23.24 1.40 13.36
N LEU A 171 -22.75 2.54 12.83
CA LEU A 171 -22.80 3.83 13.52
C LEU A 171 -24.24 4.28 13.83
N TYR A 172 -25.19 4.01 12.94
CA TYR A 172 -26.61 4.29 13.13
C TYR A 172 -27.17 3.59 14.38
N PHE A 173 -26.90 2.29 14.53
CA PHE A 173 -27.43 1.52 15.65
C PHE A 173 -26.71 1.85 16.96
N ILE A 174 -25.40 2.08 16.93
CA ILE A 174 -24.62 2.58 18.09
C ILE A 174 -25.18 3.93 18.56
N ALA A 175 -25.46 4.84 17.63
CA ALA A 175 -26.09 6.14 17.89
C ALA A 175 -27.60 6.04 18.20
N GLN A 176 -28.12 4.85 18.51
CA GLN A 176 -29.53 4.64 18.87
C GLN A 176 -30.50 5.14 17.81
N ARG A 177 -30.19 4.86 16.54
CA ARG A 177 -30.97 5.24 15.34
C ARG A 177 -30.97 6.74 15.04
N HIS A 178 -29.94 7.45 15.47
CA HIS A 178 -29.68 8.85 15.08
C HIS A 178 -28.51 8.92 14.12
N GLY A 179 -28.52 9.91 13.21
CA GLY A 179 -27.40 10.14 12.30
C GLY A 179 -26.17 10.81 12.92
N ALA A 180 -26.14 11.06 14.24
CA ALA A 180 -25.14 11.93 14.87
C ALA A 180 -23.69 11.45 14.74
N LEU A 181 -23.45 10.14 14.64
CA LEU A 181 -22.11 9.57 14.47
C LEU A 181 -21.70 9.38 13.00
N MET A 182 -22.64 9.40 12.06
CA MET A 182 -22.35 9.18 10.64
C MET A 182 -21.38 10.21 10.01
N PRO A 183 -21.46 11.52 10.35
CA PRO A 183 -20.50 12.52 9.87
C PRO A 183 -19.04 12.19 10.15
N LEU A 184 -18.74 11.44 11.22
CA LEU A 184 -17.37 11.07 11.55
C LEU A 184 -16.71 10.29 10.41
N LEU A 185 -17.43 9.34 9.82
CA LEU A 185 -16.90 8.53 8.72
C LEU A 185 -16.62 9.38 7.48
N SER A 186 -17.57 10.25 7.08
CA SER A 186 -17.38 11.12 5.93
C SER A 186 -16.24 12.13 6.14
N PHE A 187 -16.02 12.58 7.38
CA PHE A 187 -14.89 13.44 7.73
C PHE A 187 -13.54 12.71 7.60
N VAL A 188 -13.46 11.47 8.09
CA VAL A 188 -12.27 10.62 7.94
C VAL A 188 -11.98 10.36 6.46
N PHE A 189 -13.02 10.04 5.68
CA PHE A 189 -12.90 9.81 4.24
C PHE A 189 -12.41 11.06 3.49
N PHE A 190 -12.95 12.24 3.81
CA PHE A 190 -12.47 13.51 3.29
C PHE A 190 -10.99 13.75 3.62
N GLY A 191 -10.59 13.55 4.89
CA GLY A 191 -9.21 13.75 5.32
C GLY A 191 -8.23 12.79 4.64
N PHE A 192 -8.60 11.52 4.52
CA PHE A 192 -7.80 10.51 3.82
C PHE A 192 -7.66 10.84 2.32
N GLY A 193 -8.77 11.12 1.64
CA GLY A 193 -8.79 11.48 0.22
C GLY A 193 -7.96 12.73 -0.07
N LEU A 194 -8.06 13.74 0.80
CA LEU A 194 -7.25 14.95 0.70
C LEU A 194 -5.75 14.67 0.93
N GLY A 195 -5.41 13.80 1.87
CA GLY A 195 -4.04 13.35 2.11
C GLY A 195 -3.43 12.64 0.90
N CYS A 196 -4.17 11.70 0.29
CA CYS A 196 -3.75 11.05 -0.95
C CYS A 196 -3.60 12.03 -2.11
N TYR A 197 -4.56 12.95 -2.29
CA TYR A 197 -4.48 14.00 -3.31
C TYR A 197 -3.17 14.80 -3.21
N PHE A 198 -2.78 15.19 -2.00
CA PHE A 198 -1.51 15.88 -1.80
C PHE A 198 -0.32 14.96 -2.11
N LEU A 199 -0.29 13.74 -1.58
CA LEU A 199 0.81 12.80 -1.85
C LEU A 199 1.00 12.52 -3.34
N LEU A 200 -0.08 12.42 -4.13
CA LEU A 200 0.01 12.18 -5.57
C LEU A 200 0.70 13.33 -6.31
N ARG A 201 0.38 14.58 -5.95
CA ARG A 201 1.00 15.75 -6.58
C ARG A 201 2.46 15.95 -6.20
N PHE A 202 2.87 15.50 -5.02
CA PHE A 202 4.24 15.71 -4.52
C PHE A 202 5.17 14.52 -4.77
N LYS A 203 4.64 13.31 -4.69
CA LYS A 203 5.42 12.06 -4.65
C LYS A 203 4.89 11.00 -5.62
N SER A 204 3.83 11.29 -6.38
CA SER A 204 3.18 10.33 -7.29
C SER A 204 2.83 9.02 -6.58
N THR A 205 2.44 9.09 -5.30
CA THR A 205 2.03 7.97 -4.46
C THR A 205 0.78 8.32 -3.65
N VAL A 206 0.15 7.32 -3.06
CA VAL A 206 -1.01 7.44 -2.17
C VAL A 206 -0.65 7.04 -0.75
N ILE A 207 -1.57 7.27 0.20
CA ILE A 207 -1.43 6.75 1.56
C ILE A 207 -1.56 5.24 1.52
N ILE A 208 -0.53 4.53 1.97
CA ILE A 208 -0.53 3.08 2.15
C ILE A 208 -0.47 2.72 3.65
N PRO A 209 -0.83 1.49 4.06
CA PRO A 209 -0.85 1.12 5.49
C PRO A 209 0.48 1.38 6.24
N SER A 210 1.62 1.16 5.58
CA SER A 210 2.94 1.39 6.17
C SER A 210 3.25 2.86 6.46
N ASP A 211 2.58 3.82 5.80
CA ASP A 211 2.77 5.26 6.08
C ASP A 211 2.37 5.63 7.52
N PHE A 212 1.43 4.90 8.12
CA PHE A 212 1.02 5.11 9.51
C PHE A 212 2.09 4.68 10.52
N LEU A 213 3.00 3.76 10.13
CA LEU A 213 4.14 3.37 10.96
C LEU A 213 5.26 4.44 10.94
N ALA A 214 5.26 5.31 9.92
CA ALA A 214 6.27 6.36 9.71
C ALA A 214 5.77 7.80 9.99
N LEU A 215 4.66 7.95 10.72
CA LEU A 215 3.93 9.21 10.95
C LEU A 215 4.80 10.40 11.42
N GLU A 216 5.80 10.15 12.28
CA GLU A 216 6.71 11.20 12.78
C GLU A 216 7.56 11.83 11.68
N THR A 217 7.88 11.08 10.64
CA THR A 217 8.71 11.55 9.52
C THR A 217 7.88 12.27 8.45
N ALA A 218 6.58 12.00 8.37
CA ALA A 218 5.69 12.65 7.42
C ALA A 218 5.38 14.11 7.81
N ALA A 219 5.22 14.38 9.11
CA ALA A 219 4.92 15.72 9.63
C ALA A 219 6.08 16.71 9.46
N SER A 220 7.34 16.26 9.55
CA SER A 220 8.52 17.11 9.38
C SER A 220 8.72 17.55 7.92
N VAL A 221 8.32 16.71 6.95
CA VAL A 221 8.38 17.03 5.52
C VAL A 221 7.28 18.01 5.10
N ALA A 222 6.10 17.94 5.73
CA ALA A 222 4.97 18.83 5.41
C ALA A 222 5.23 20.32 5.73
N ASN A 223 6.10 20.62 6.70
CA ASN A 223 6.41 21.99 7.13
C ASN A 223 7.15 22.84 6.07
N GLY A 224 7.66 22.24 4.99
CA GLY A 224 8.39 22.93 3.93
C GLY A 224 7.53 23.39 2.74
N PHE A 225 6.22 23.08 2.71
CA PHE A 225 5.40 23.24 1.51
C PHE A 225 4.21 24.18 1.69
N VAL A 226 3.89 24.90 0.61
CA VAL A 226 2.67 25.72 0.50
C VAL A 226 1.62 24.89 -0.23
N TYR A 227 0.52 24.60 0.45
CA TYR A 227 -0.55 23.75 -0.07
C TYR A 227 -1.64 24.59 -0.74
N TYR A 228 -1.90 24.35 -2.02
CA TYR A 228 -3.02 24.94 -2.76
C TYR A 228 -4.22 23.98 -2.78
N ILE A 229 -5.39 24.48 -2.41
CA ILE A 229 -6.67 23.80 -2.59
C ILE A 229 -7.12 24.00 -4.04
N THR A 230 -7.31 22.89 -4.75
CA THR A 230 -7.80 22.88 -6.13
C THR A 230 -9.27 22.58 -6.21
N GLU A 231 -9.82 22.66 -7.42
CA GLU A 231 -11.19 22.29 -7.74
C GLU A 231 -11.59 20.92 -7.17
N GLU A 232 -10.74 19.90 -7.29
CA GLU A 232 -11.04 18.54 -6.84
C GLU A 232 -11.24 18.47 -5.31
N ALA A 233 -10.42 19.21 -4.56
CA ALA A 233 -10.53 19.31 -3.12
C ALA A 233 -11.80 20.05 -2.66
N PHE A 234 -12.28 21.04 -3.43
CA PHE A 234 -13.57 21.69 -3.16
C PHE A 234 -14.74 20.72 -3.33
N TRP A 235 -14.76 19.96 -4.42
CA TRP A 235 -15.81 18.97 -4.67
C TRP A 235 -15.84 17.89 -3.59
N ALA A 236 -14.69 17.38 -3.15
CA ALA A 236 -14.60 16.46 -2.03
C ALA A 236 -15.22 17.04 -0.75
N ALA A 237 -14.93 18.30 -0.41
CA ALA A 237 -15.52 18.97 0.75
C ALA A 237 -17.05 19.15 0.61
N VAL A 238 -17.53 19.44 -0.60
CA VAL A 238 -18.97 19.55 -0.90
C VAL A 238 -19.68 18.21 -0.67
N TYR A 239 -19.11 17.09 -1.12
CA TYR A 239 -19.68 15.76 -0.89
C TYR A 239 -19.74 15.42 0.61
N MET A 240 -18.67 15.71 1.36
CA MET A 240 -18.65 15.55 2.81
C MET A 240 -19.78 16.34 3.49
N VAL A 241 -19.96 17.62 3.13
CA VAL A 241 -21.00 18.47 3.72
C VAL A 241 -22.41 18.00 3.32
N GLY A 242 -22.59 17.50 2.09
CA GLY A 242 -23.82 16.84 1.68
C GLY A 242 -24.16 15.64 2.56
N ALA A 243 -23.18 14.78 2.85
CA ALA A 243 -23.34 13.63 3.74
C ALA A 243 -23.74 14.07 5.16
N PHE A 244 -23.18 15.19 5.66
CA PHE A 244 -23.53 15.75 6.97
C PHE A 244 -24.97 16.26 7.01
N ALA A 245 -25.40 16.99 5.98
CA ALA A 245 -26.76 17.52 5.88
C ALA A 245 -27.80 16.38 5.84
N LEU A 246 -27.55 15.32 5.07
CA LEU A 246 -28.43 14.14 5.03
C LEU A 246 -28.43 13.36 6.35
N SER A 247 -27.27 13.23 7.02
CA SER A 247 -27.17 12.64 8.36
C SER A 247 -28.04 13.38 9.38
N SER A 248 -28.16 14.71 9.23
CA SER A 248 -29.03 15.55 10.06
C SER A 248 -30.52 15.25 9.86
N LEU A 249 -30.93 14.45 8.88
CA LEU A 249 -32.31 14.03 8.69
C LEU A 249 -32.62 12.68 9.38
N LEU A 250 -31.63 11.90 9.80
CA LEU A 250 -31.86 10.61 10.46
C LEU A 250 -32.24 10.77 11.94
N TYR A 251 -33.39 10.21 12.31
CA TYR A 251 -33.92 10.19 13.68
C TYR A 251 -34.93 9.05 13.87
N PRO A 252 -35.10 8.53 15.10
CA PRO A 252 -36.06 7.48 15.39
C PRO A 252 -37.50 8.00 15.24
N LEU A 253 -38.29 7.30 14.42
CA LEU A 253 -39.72 7.56 14.24
C LEU A 253 -40.54 6.62 15.14
N PRO A 254 -41.26 7.13 16.16
CA PRO A 254 -42.12 6.28 16.98
C PRO A 254 -43.37 5.87 16.20
N LEU A 255 -43.60 4.55 16.09
CA LEU A 255 -44.72 3.94 15.36
C LEU A 255 -45.93 3.59 16.25
N SER A 256 -45.89 3.88 17.55
CA SER A 256 -46.95 3.53 18.52
C SER A 256 -47.67 4.76 19.10
N ALA A 257 -48.97 4.61 19.36
CA ALA A 257 -49.82 5.62 20.00
C ALA A 257 -49.44 5.93 21.45
N ALA A 258 -48.77 5.01 22.16
CA ALA A 258 -48.37 5.22 23.56
C ALA A 258 -47.25 6.27 23.72
N ALA A 259 -46.60 6.68 22.64
CA ALA A 259 -45.56 7.70 22.64
C ALA A 259 -46.10 9.14 22.50
N GLN A 260 -47.43 9.36 22.59
CA GLN A 260 -48.11 10.62 22.24
C GLN A 260 -48.65 11.47 23.40
N ALA A 261 -48.49 11.15 24.69
CA ALA A 261 -49.07 12.02 25.74
C ALA A 261 -48.48 13.46 25.69
N PRO A 262 -49.28 14.50 25.37
CA PRO A 262 -48.86 15.90 25.50
C PRO A 262 -48.92 16.31 26.98
N GLN A 263 -47.95 17.08 27.46
CA GLN A 263 -47.84 17.51 28.86
C GLN A 263 -48.82 18.62 29.30
N ASP A 264 -49.70 19.12 28.43
CA ASP A 264 -50.53 20.29 28.75
C ASP A 264 -52.02 20.01 28.47
N ALA A 265 -52.71 19.42 29.43
CA ALA A 265 -54.18 19.38 29.46
C ALA A 265 -54.68 19.24 30.91
N ASN A 266 -54.50 20.29 31.71
CA ASN A 266 -55.27 20.50 32.94
C ASN A 266 -56.09 21.79 32.77
N HIS A 267 -57.15 21.73 31.96
CA HIS A 267 -58.27 22.67 32.07
C HIS A 267 -59.42 21.91 32.72
N LYS A 268 -59.66 22.19 34.01
CA LYS A 268 -60.90 21.82 34.70
C LYS A 268 -61.87 22.98 34.56
N ASP A 269 -63.00 22.74 33.90
CA ASP A 269 -64.24 23.48 34.14
C ASP A 269 -64.95 22.83 35.34
N THR A 270 -65.25 23.61 36.37
CA THR A 270 -66.52 23.59 37.12
C THR A 270 -66.64 24.83 38.01
N ALA A 271 -67.87 25.33 38.09
CA ALA A 271 -68.34 26.58 38.63
C ALA A 271 -68.16 26.84 40.15
N ASP A 272 -68.25 28.13 40.46
CA ASP A 272 -68.57 28.85 41.72
C ASP A 272 -68.75 28.05 43.03
N VAL A 273 -68.07 28.52 44.10
CA VAL A 273 -68.64 28.97 45.39
C VAL A 273 -67.49 29.40 46.36
N GLU A 274 -67.63 30.62 46.89
CA GLU A 274 -67.11 31.27 48.13
C GLU A 274 -65.67 31.07 48.69
N LYS A 275 -65.06 32.22 49.03
CA LYS A 275 -63.90 32.40 49.94
C LYS A 275 -64.42 32.56 51.39
N PRO A 276 -63.68 32.16 52.48
CA PRO A 276 -62.59 33.03 52.99
C PRO A 276 -61.42 32.39 53.80
N LEU A 277 -60.27 33.08 53.76
CA LEU A 277 -59.24 33.40 54.80
C LEU A 277 -58.62 32.34 55.79
N LEU A 278 -57.31 32.05 55.58
CA LEU A 278 -56.14 31.84 56.52
C LEU A 278 -56.18 30.73 57.63
N PRO A 279 -55.03 30.25 58.22
CA PRO A 279 -53.58 30.41 57.94
C PRO A 279 -52.70 29.11 57.98
N LYS A 280 -51.41 29.30 57.65
CA LYS A 280 -50.17 28.47 57.82
C LYS A 280 -50.18 27.32 58.85
N HIS A 281 -49.64 26.15 58.46
CA HIS A 281 -48.42 25.57 59.07
C HIS A 281 -47.89 24.32 58.31
N MET A 282 -46.60 24.37 57.95
CA MET A 282 -45.59 23.30 57.81
C MET A 282 -45.96 21.90 57.25
N ALA A 283 -45.40 21.54 56.08
CA ALA A 283 -44.65 20.29 55.89
C ALA A 283 -43.94 20.24 54.52
N SER A 284 -42.63 19.94 54.58
CA SER A 284 -41.74 19.33 53.58
C SER A 284 -41.63 19.93 52.16
N GLU A 285 -40.43 20.42 51.86
CA GLU A 285 -39.85 20.45 50.51
C GLU A 285 -39.89 19.04 49.89
N GLN A 286 -40.63 18.88 48.79
CA GLN A 286 -40.34 17.85 47.80
C GLN A 286 -40.02 18.53 46.47
N VAL A 287 -38.75 18.39 46.11
CA VAL A 287 -38.12 18.74 44.84
C VAL A 287 -38.93 18.14 43.67
N GLN A 288 -39.38 19.01 42.76
CA GLN A 288 -39.91 18.61 41.45
C GLN A 288 -38.82 17.90 40.64
N ALA A 289 -38.87 16.58 40.59
CA ALA A 289 -38.06 15.78 39.67
C ALA A 289 -38.54 16.02 38.22
N LYS A 290 -37.71 16.72 37.44
CA LYS A 290 -37.78 16.73 35.98
C LYS A 290 -37.70 15.29 35.48
N HIS A 291 -38.82 14.74 35.01
CA HIS A 291 -38.86 13.41 34.42
C HIS A 291 -38.06 13.40 33.11
N PHE A 292 -36.83 12.91 33.16
CA PHE A 292 -36.09 12.48 31.97
C PHE A 292 -36.78 11.23 31.40
N HIS A 293 -37.21 11.28 30.14
CA HIS A 293 -37.69 10.10 29.43
C HIS A 293 -36.51 9.14 29.21
N ILE A 294 -36.42 8.09 30.04
CA ILE A 294 -35.51 6.97 29.83
C ILE A 294 -36.14 6.08 28.74
N PRO A 295 -35.50 5.88 27.56
CA PRO A 295 -35.98 4.91 26.59
C PRO A 295 -36.11 3.55 27.28
N GLN A 296 -37.19 2.79 27.01
CA GLN A 296 -37.38 1.46 27.61
C GLN A 296 -36.08 0.67 27.48
N LEU A 297 -35.49 0.26 28.61
CA LEU A 297 -34.16 -0.34 28.69
C LEU A 297 -33.93 -1.39 27.58
N GLY A 298 -34.95 -2.20 27.29
CA GLY A 298 -34.91 -3.22 26.25
C GLY A 298 -34.72 -2.74 24.80
N THR A 299 -35.11 -1.51 24.44
CA THR A 299 -34.89 -0.96 23.08
C THR A 299 -33.45 -0.49 22.89
N VAL A 300 -32.87 0.13 23.92
CA VAL A 300 -31.45 0.52 23.92
C VAL A 300 -30.58 -0.72 23.80
N TRP A 301 -30.82 -1.72 24.64
CA TRP A 301 -30.09 -3.00 24.61
C TRP A 301 -30.18 -3.70 23.24
N LYS A 302 -31.35 -3.70 22.59
CA LYS A 302 -31.52 -4.26 21.24
C LYS A 302 -30.70 -3.54 20.18
N ASN A 303 -30.73 -2.20 20.14
CA ASN A 303 -29.95 -1.43 19.18
C ASN A 303 -28.45 -1.60 19.44
N THR A 304 -28.03 -1.60 20.71
CA THR A 304 -26.63 -1.84 21.08
C THR A 304 -26.17 -3.23 20.66
N LEU A 305 -26.99 -4.27 20.84
CA LEU A 305 -26.67 -5.64 20.41
C LEU A 305 -26.53 -5.71 18.88
N ILE A 306 -27.47 -5.12 18.13
CA ILE A 306 -27.38 -5.07 16.65
C ILE A 306 -26.13 -4.31 16.21
N GLY A 307 -25.85 -3.15 16.82
CA GLY A 307 -24.65 -2.38 16.54
C GLY A 307 -23.36 -3.16 16.84
N ALA A 308 -23.31 -3.89 17.95
CA ALA A 308 -22.18 -4.75 18.32
C ALA A 308 -22.00 -5.91 17.31
N THR A 309 -23.08 -6.57 16.89
CA THR A 309 -23.03 -7.63 15.87
C THR A 309 -22.52 -7.08 14.53
N LEU A 310 -23.03 -5.93 14.08
CA LEU A 310 -22.57 -5.30 12.85
C LEU A 310 -21.12 -4.82 12.96
N LEU A 311 -20.69 -4.35 14.13
CA LEU A 311 -19.29 -4.01 14.38
C LEU A 311 -18.38 -5.24 14.28
N VAL A 312 -18.79 -6.39 14.80
CA VAL A 312 -18.08 -7.66 14.59
C VAL A 312 -18.01 -8.02 13.10
N SER A 313 -19.08 -7.81 12.34
CA SER A 313 -19.06 -7.99 10.88
C SER A 313 -18.11 -7.02 10.17
N CYS A 314 -18.08 -5.75 10.58
CA CYS A 314 -17.12 -4.76 10.10
C CYS A 314 -15.67 -5.21 10.37
N ILE A 315 -15.38 -5.66 11.60
CA ILE A 315 -14.05 -6.15 11.96
C ILE A 315 -13.71 -7.36 11.09
N ALA A 316 -14.58 -8.36 11.05
CA ALA A 316 -14.37 -9.59 10.28
C ALA A 316 -14.12 -9.31 8.79
N ILE A 317 -14.92 -8.46 8.14
CA ILE A 317 -14.71 -8.15 6.72
C ILE A 317 -13.42 -7.36 6.48
N THR A 318 -12.94 -6.58 7.46
CA THR A 318 -11.67 -5.86 7.34
C THR A 318 -10.44 -6.70 7.71
N THR A 319 -10.60 -7.78 8.48
CA THR A 319 -9.46 -8.60 8.95
C THR A 319 -9.33 -9.94 8.24
N ILE A 320 -10.40 -10.46 7.62
CA ILE A 320 -10.37 -11.72 6.89
C ILE A 320 -10.06 -11.42 5.41
N PRO A 321 -9.08 -12.11 4.79
CA PRO A 321 -8.61 -11.84 3.42
C PRO A 321 -9.63 -12.27 2.35
N VAL A 322 -10.78 -11.60 2.27
CA VAL A 322 -11.88 -11.91 1.33
C VAL A 322 -11.77 -11.06 0.04
N TYR A 323 -11.02 -9.95 0.05
CA TYR A 323 -11.03 -9.02 -1.09
C TYR A 323 -10.31 -9.57 -2.34
N ARG A 324 -9.35 -10.48 -2.18
CA ARG A 324 -8.76 -11.21 -3.32
C ARG A 324 -9.80 -12.10 -4.01
N ASP A 325 -10.67 -12.77 -3.25
CA ASP A 325 -11.79 -13.54 -3.79
C ASP A 325 -12.82 -12.63 -4.49
N LEU A 326 -12.90 -11.35 -4.10
CA LEU A 326 -13.71 -10.33 -4.76
C LEU A 326 -13.04 -9.73 -6.02
N GLY A 327 -11.85 -10.22 -6.39
CA GLY A 327 -11.14 -9.82 -7.60
C GLY A 327 -10.27 -8.56 -7.44
N VAL A 328 -10.03 -8.09 -6.21
CA VAL A 328 -9.09 -6.99 -5.97
C VAL A 328 -7.67 -7.48 -6.29
N LYS A 329 -6.98 -6.77 -7.21
CA LYS A 329 -5.61 -7.08 -7.63
C LYS A 329 -4.72 -5.88 -7.40
N THR A 330 -3.85 -5.97 -6.40
CA THR A 330 -2.91 -4.90 -6.06
C THR A 330 -1.74 -4.86 -7.05
N ILE A 331 -1.51 -3.68 -7.62
CA ILE A 331 -0.38 -3.38 -8.51
C ILE A 331 0.69 -2.75 -7.65
N TYR A 332 1.53 -3.59 -7.08
CA TYR A 332 2.45 -3.19 -6.01
C TYR A 332 3.56 -2.22 -6.45
N TRP A 333 3.84 -2.12 -7.76
CA TRP A 333 4.82 -1.16 -8.29
C TRP A 333 4.30 0.27 -8.28
N SER A 334 2.98 0.44 -8.35
CA SER A 334 2.30 1.72 -8.21
C SER A 334 0.91 1.50 -7.66
N THR A 335 0.79 1.56 -6.33
CA THR A 335 -0.50 1.42 -5.62
C THR A 335 -1.55 2.41 -6.13
N TRP A 336 -1.12 3.57 -6.65
CA TRP A 336 -2.01 4.54 -7.28
C TRP A 336 -2.85 3.92 -8.41
N ILE A 337 -2.27 3.08 -9.27
CA ILE A 337 -3.01 2.48 -10.39
C ILE A 337 -4.13 1.58 -9.88
N THR A 338 -3.89 0.89 -8.77
CA THR A 338 -4.95 0.10 -8.11
C THR A 338 -6.01 1.00 -7.49
N TYR A 339 -5.64 2.09 -6.82
CA TYR A 339 -6.61 3.04 -6.26
C TYR A 339 -7.47 3.68 -7.38
N GLU A 340 -6.84 4.05 -8.50
CA GLU A 340 -7.48 4.66 -9.67
C GLU A 340 -8.46 3.70 -10.37
N SER A 341 -8.15 2.40 -10.40
CA SER A 341 -8.95 1.39 -11.11
C SER A 341 -9.91 0.58 -10.24
N GLN A 342 -9.64 0.45 -8.94
CA GLN A 342 -10.38 -0.43 -8.00
C GLN A 342 -10.89 0.29 -6.75
N GLY A 343 -10.59 1.57 -6.57
CA GLY A 343 -11.08 2.38 -5.46
C GLY A 343 -10.27 2.20 -4.17
N SER A 344 -10.04 3.32 -3.49
CA SER A 344 -9.10 3.46 -2.39
C SER A 344 -9.50 2.69 -1.14
N LEU A 345 -10.80 2.64 -0.82
CA LEU A 345 -11.27 1.96 0.39
C LEU A 345 -10.96 0.46 0.34
N LEU A 346 -11.26 -0.18 -0.79
CA LEU A 346 -11.06 -1.63 -0.95
C LEU A 346 -9.57 -1.96 -1.05
N THR A 347 -8.81 -1.18 -1.82
CA THR A 347 -7.38 -1.41 -1.95
C THR A 347 -6.65 -1.19 -0.62
N PHE A 348 -6.96 -0.13 0.12
CA PHE A 348 -6.34 0.11 1.44
C PHE A 348 -6.60 -1.03 2.42
N ILE A 349 -7.82 -1.57 2.44
CA ILE A 349 -8.15 -2.72 3.29
C ILE A 349 -7.42 -3.98 2.82
N SER A 350 -7.34 -4.22 1.51
CA SER A 350 -6.57 -5.36 0.96
C SER A 350 -5.09 -5.27 1.37
N GLU A 351 -4.47 -4.09 1.25
CA GLU A 351 -3.09 -3.90 1.68
C GLU A 351 -2.92 -4.06 3.20
N CYS A 352 -3.88 -3.62 4.01
CA CYS A 352 -3.86 -3.86 5.46
C CYS A 352 -3.91 -5.36 5.81
N GLN A 353 -4.64 -6.15 5.03
CA GLN A 353 -4.71 -7.60 5.22
C GLN A 353 -3.42 -8.30 4.81
N ASP A 354 -2.77 -7.78 3.77
CA ASP A 354 -1.50 -8.29 3.24
C ASP A 354 -0.29 -7.91 4.11
N LEU A 355 -0.43 -6.89 4.97
CA LEU A 355 0.63 -6.47 5.91
C LEU A 355 0.93 -7.52 6.99
N GLN A 356 -0.02 -8.41 7.34
CA GLN A 356 0.20 -9.39 8.40
C GLN A 356 0.96 -10.63 7.90
N ILE A 357 2.23 -10.74 8.30
CA ILE A 357 3.01 -11.96 8.09
C ILE A 357 2.42 -13.08 8.96
N LYS A 358 2.06 -14.21 8.34
CA LYS A 358 1.42 -15.33 9.03
C LYS A 358 2.38 -15.97 10.03
N LYS A 359 1.99 -15.97 11.31
CA LYS A 359 2.73 -16.66 12.38
C LYS A 359 2.79 -18.18 12.11
N PRO A 360 3.99 -18.80 12.10
CA PRO A 360 4.13 -20.23 11.84
C PRO A 360 3.47 -21.09 12.91
N ALA A 361 3.00 -22.28 12.51
CA ALA A 361 2.38 -23.21 13.43
C ALA A 361 3.39 -23.70 14.48
N GLY A 362 3.00 -23.66 15.76
CA GLY A 362 3.88 -24.05 16.87
C GLY A 362 5.09 -23.14 17.06
N TYR A 363 5.05 -21.89 16.58
CA TYR A 363 6.13 -20.92 16.78
C TYR A 363 6.22 -20.46 18.24
N THR A 364 7.44 -20.49 18.77
CA THR A 364 7.88 -19.70 19.93
C THR A 364 9.19 -19.00 19.57
N SER A 365 9.39 -17.78 20.07
CA SER A 365 10.62 -17.00 19.78
C SER A 365 11.88 -17.70 20.33
N GLU A 366 11.75 -18.42 21.45
CA GLU A 366 12.85 -19.20 22.04
C GLU A 366 13.25 -20.38 21.15
N ASP A 367 12.29 -21.15 20.62
CA ASP A 367 12.59 -22.28 19.72
C ASP A 367 13.22 -21.78 18.41
N ALA A 368 12.72 -20.67 17.86
CA ALA A 368 13.27 -20.08 16.64
C ALA A 368 14.72 -19.60 16.84
N LYS A 369 15.01 -18.96 17.97
CA LYS A 369 16.38 -18.59 18.34
C LYS A 369 17.29 -19.81 18.51
N ASN A 370 16.81 -20.84 19.21
CA ASN A 370 17.57 -22.09 19.38
C ASN A 370 17.87 -22.77 18.03
N LEU A 371 16.95 -22.70 17.05
CA LEU A 371 17.20 -23.17 15.69
C LEU A 371 18.32 -22.37 15.01
N ILE A 372 18.26 -21.03 15.06
CA ILE A 372 19.30 -20.15 14.50
C ILE A 372 20.66 -20.48 15.14
N ASP A 373 20.73 -20.53 16.47
CA ASP A 373 21.96 -20.82 17.21
C ASP A 373 22.53 -22.20 16.85
N SER A 374 21.66 -23.21 16.72
CA SER A 374 22.05 -24.58 16.34
C SER A 374 22.66 -24.65 14.94
N TYR A 375 22.02 -24.04 13.94
CA TYR A 375 22.54 -24.03 12.58
C TYR A 375 23.79 -23.14 12.43
N ALA A 376 23.85 -22.01 13.15
CA ALA A 376 25.05 -21.19 13.20
C ALA A 376 26.25 -21.96 13.79
N GLN A 377 26.04 -22.73 14.86
CA GLN A 377 27.07 -23.62 15.42
C GLN A 377 27.50 -24.71 14.43
N LYS A 378 26.56 -25.30 13.66
CA LYS A 378 26.91 -26.27 12.59
C LYS A 378 27.80 -25.65 11.51
N TYR A 379 27.51 -24.41 11.12
CA TYR A 379 28.35 -23.65 10.20
C TYR A 379 29.74 -23.39 10.79
N ASP A 380 29.81 -22.86 12.02
CA ASP A 380 31.07 -22.52 12.68
C ASP A 380 31.95 -23.76 12.92
N ALA A 381 31.35 -24.91 13.23
CA ALA A 381 32.05 -26.19 13.43
C ALA A 381 32.55 -26.84 12.13
N SER A 382 32.12 -26.35 10.96
CA SER A 382 32.49 -26.90 9.65
C SER A 382 33.14 -25.84 8.76
N ARG A 383 32.33 -25.14 7.96
CA ARG A 383 32.78 -24.17 6.96
C ARG A 383 33.46 -22.96 7.60
N GLY A 384 32.89 -22.42 8.68
CA GLY A 384 33.37 -21.22 9.36
C GLY A 384 34.73 -21.37 10.06
N SER A 385 35.13 -22.58 10.43
CA SER A 385 36.45 -22.88 11.04
C SER A 385 37.47 -23.46 10.05
N SER A 386 37.12 -23.57 8.77
CA SER A 386 38.05 -24.05 7.75
C SER A 386 39.22 -23.08 7.55
N GLU A 387 40.43 -23.59 7.31
CA GLU A 387 41.62 -22.77 7.07
C GLU A 387 41.42 -21.79 5.91
N LYS A 388 40.75 -22.25 4.83
CA LYS A 388 40.41 -21.43 3.66
C LYS A 388 39.52 -20.24 4.05
N HIS A 389 38.45 -20.47 4.82
CA HIS A 389 37.55 -19.40 5.24
C HIS A 389 38.22 -18.45 6.24
N MET A 390 38.98 -18.96 7.22
CA MET A 390 39.72 -18.11 8.15
C MET A 390 40.72 -17.19 7.44
N ALA A 391 41.36 -17.67 6.36
CA ALA A 391 42.22 -16.85 5.53
C ALA A 391 41.44 -15.74 4.79
N ALA A 392 40.25 -16.05 4.25
CA ALA A 392 39.35 -15.07 3.66
C ALA A 392 38.95 -13.98 4.69
N VAL A 393 38.57 -14.39 5.91
CA VAL A 393 38.20 -13.47 7.00
C VAL A 393 39.36 -12.54 7.38
N ALA A 394 40.57 -13.08 7.52
CA ALA A 394 41.75 -12.25 7.79
C ALA A 394 42.00 -11.23 6.66
N GLN A 395 41.89 -11.69 5.41
CA GLN A 395 42.08 -10.84 4.23
C GLN A 395 41.00 -9.75 4.12
N PHE A 396 39.74 -10.07 4.40
CA PHE A 396 38.64 -9.10 4.42
C PHE A 396 38.89 -7.99 5.43
N ASN A 397 39.29 -8.37 6.66
CA ASN A 397 39.57 -7.41 7.72
C ASN A 397 40.73 -6.47 7.41
N GLU A 398 41.72 -6.94 6.64
CA GLU A 398 42.85 -6.14 6.16
C GLU A 398 42.44 -5.23 4.99
N LYS A 399 41.84 -5.81 3.93
CA LYS A 399 41.62 -5.12 2.65
C LYS A 399 40.38 -4.25 2.63
N LYS A 400 39.32 -4.64 3.36
CA LYS A 400 37.98 -4.02 3.33
C LYS A 400 37.52 -3.73 1.89
N PRO A 401 37.34 -4.78 1.06
CA PRO A 401 36.98 -4.61 -0.34
C PRO A 401 35.68 -3.83 -0.50
N THR A 402 35.59 -3.01 -1.55
CA THR A 402 34.34 -2.40 -1.97
C THR A 402 33.44 -3.46 -2.59
N VAL A 403 32.17 -3.50 -2.19
CA VAL A 403 31.19 -4.48 -2.65
C VAL A 403 30.18 -3.78 -3.55
N ILE A 404 30.08 -4.23 -4.79
CA ILE A 404 29.17 -3.71 -5.81
C ILE A 404 28.19 -4.82 -6.16
N ALA A 405 26.90 -4.56 -5.98
CA ALA A 405 25.82 -5.42 -6.41
C ALA A 405 25.13 -4.77 -7.61
N VAL A 406 25.17 -5.42 -8.77
CA VAL A 406 24.40 -5.03 -9.95
C VAL A 406 23.24 -6.01 -10.09
N MET A 407 22.03 -5.52 -9.84
CA MET A 407 20.80 -6.22 -10.17
C MET A 407 20.38 -5.77 -11.57
N ASN A 408 20.56 -6.65 -12.56
CA ASN A 408 20.30 -6.35 -13.95
C ASN A 408 18.85 -6.68 -14.32
N GLU A 409 18.16 -5.70 -14.88
CA GLU A 409 16.74 -5.77 -15.22
C GLU A 409 16.50 -6.88 -16.23
N ALA A 410 15.56 -7.77 -15.91
CA ALA A 410 15.16 -8.91 -16.72
C ALA A 410 16.30 -9.82 -17.21
N TYR A 411 17.51 -9.75 -16.62
CA TYR A 411 18.65 -10.55 -17.08
C TYR A 411 18.44 -12.02 -16.77
N SER A 412 18.38 -12.84 -17.81
CA SER A 412 18.35 -14.28 -17.66
C SER A 412 19.02 -14.98 -18.83
N ASN A 413 19.85 -15.97 -18.51
CA ASN A 413 20.44 -16.84 -19.51
C ASN A 413 19.39 -17.87 -19.97
N LEU A 414 18.79 -17.60 -21.13
CA LEU A 414 17.76 -18.45 -21.72
C LEU A 414 18.26 -19.82 -22.21
N ALA A 415 19.56 -20.13 -22.10
CA ALA A 415 20.07 -21.48 -22.35
C ALA A 415 19.44 -22.54 -21.42
N ILE A 416 18.80 -22.11 -20.32
CA ILE A 416 18.00 -22.97 -19.43
C ILE A 416 16.84 -23.69 -20.16
N PHE A 417 16.38 -23.16 -21.30
CA PHE A 417 15.37 -23.78 -22.15
C PHE A 417 16.02 -24.67 -23.23
N ASP A 418 16.92 -25.56 -22.80
CA ASP A 418 17.71 -26.47 -23.66
C ASP A 418 18.35 -25.75 -24.87
N GLY A 419 19.06 -24.65 -24.57
CA GLY A 419 19.69 -23.82 -25.60
C GLY A 419 18.70 -23.19 -26.60
N MET A 420 17.47 -22.92 -26.17
CA MET A 420 16.36 -22.44 -26.99
C MET A 420 16.04 -23.34 -28.20
N HIS A 421 16.38 -24.64 -28.12
CA HIS A 421 16.37 -25.60 -29.24
C HIS A 421 17.09 -25.10 -30.52
N SER A 422 17.92 -24.07 -30.37
CA SER A 422 18.54 -23.34 -31.47
C SER A 422 20.05 -23.17 -31.27
N GLY A 423 20.61 -23.81 -30.23
CA GLY A 423 22.04 -23.76 -29.89
C GLY A 423 22.47 -22.46 -29.18
N TYR A 424 21.55 -21.76 -28.51
CA TYR A 424 21.89 -20.61 -27.67
C TYR A 424 22.68 -21.06 -26.43
N THR A 425 23.88 -20.52 -26.20
CA THR A 425 24.75 -20.93 -25.08
C THR A 425 24.85 -19.89 -23.97
N GLY A 426 24.09 -18.79 -24.05
CA GLY A 426 24.21 -17.64 -23.15
C GLY A 426 25.09 -16.54 -23.73
N GLU A 427 25.18 -15.42 -23.01
CA GLU A 427 25.98 -14.27 -23.40
C GLU A 427 27.49 -14.56 -23.29
N ASN A 428 28.29 -14.01 -24.20
CA ASN A 428 29.66 -14.47 -24.41
C ASN A 428 30.62 -14.09 -23.27
N PHE A 429 30.58 -12.85 -22.78
CA PHE A 429 31.46 -12.41 -21.70
C PHE A 429 31.09 -13.09 -20.37
N VAL A 430 29.81 -13.17 -20.02
CA VAL A 430 29.38 -13.91 -18.81
C VAL A 430 29.77 -15.39 -18.88
N THR A 431 29.54 -16.04 -20.03
CA THR A 431 29.78 -17.49 -20.17
C THR A 431 31.27 -17.84 -20.29
N ASN A 432 32.03 -17.10 -21.11
CA ASN A 432 33.40 -17.44 -21.48
C ASN A 432 34.45 -16.44 -20.97
N GLY A 433 34.07 -15.18 -20.73
CA GLY A 433 34.99 -14.09 -20.38
C GLY A 433 35.25 -13.91 -18.89
N MET A 434 34.41 -14.51 -18.03
CA MET A 434 34.50 -14.44 -16.57
C MET A 434 34.90 -15.79 -15.93
N SER A 435 35.87 -16.49 -16.54
CA SER A 435 36.40 -17.75 -15.99
C SER A 435 37.15 -17.57 -14.67
N ASP A 436 37.56 -16.33 -14.35
CA ASP A 436 38.24 -15.91 -13.11
C ASP A 436 37.26 -15.49 -12.00
N ALA A 437 35.97 -15.78 -12.16
CA ALA A 437 34.95 -15.50 -11.15
C ALA A 437 35.12 -16.37 -9.90
N LEU A 438 34.65 -15.84 -8.77
CA LEU A 438 34.59 -16.57 -7.50
C LEU A 438 33.57 -17.71 -7.56
N GLN A 439 32.42 -17.42 -8.16
CA GLN A 439 31.27 -18.33 -8.24
C GLN A 439 30.26 -17.81 -9.28
N SER A 440 29.52 -18.71 -9.92
CA SER A 440 28.32 -18.35 -10.71
C SER A 440 27.29 -19.48 -10.69
N GLY A 441 26.09 -19.21 -11.19
CA GLY A 441 25.09 -20.25 -11.38
C GLY A 441 23.69 -19.71 -11.57
N ASN A 442 22.72 -20.63 -11.61
CA ASN A 442 21.32 -20.26 -11.65
C ASN A 442 20.90 -19.66 -10.31
N LEU A 443 20.07 -18.63 -10.38
CA LEU A 443 19.50 -17.94 -9.23
C LEU A 443 18.00 -18.17 -9.21
N LEU A 444 17.47 -18.75 -8.14
CA LEU A 444 16.04 -18.82 -7.90
C LEU A 444 15.55 -17.47 -7.37
N VAL A 445 14.59 -16.89 -8.05
CA VAL A 445 13.94 -15.63 -7.67
C VAL A 445 12.46 -15.88 -7.36
N SER A 446 11.83 -14.99 -6.62
CA SER A 446 10.40 -15.10 -6.27
C SER A 446 9.48 -14.33 -7.22
N THR A 447 9.96 -13.96 -8.41
CA THR A 447 9.22 -13.08 -9.32
C THR A 447 9.47 -13.36 -10.79
N TYR A 448 8.51 -13.01 -11.66
CA TYR A 448 8.48 -13.38 -13.08
C TYR A 448 7.81 -12.29 -13.92
N GLY A 449 8.47 -11.85 -15.00
CA GLY A 449 7.94 -10.83 -15.92
C GLY A 449 7.78 -9.41 -15.33
N GLY A 450 8.15 -9.23 -14.08
CA GLY A 450 8.04 -8.01 -13.29
C GLY A 450 8.18 -8.35 -11.81
N GLY A 451 8.24 -7.34 -10.94
CA GLY A 451 8.37 -7.54 -9.48
C GLY A 451 9.78 -7.35 -8.93
N THR A 452 10.65 -6.64 -9.66
CA THR A 452 12.04 -6.30 -9.34
C THR A 452 12.32 -6.01 -7.86
N SER A 453 11.44 -5.26 -7.17
CA SER A 453 11.65 -4.91 -5.75
C SER A 453 11.62 -6.11 -4.81
N ASN A 454 10.99 -7.22 -5.18
CA ASN A 454 10.97 -8.44 -4.39
C ASN A 454 12.33 -9.14 -4.42
N THR A 455 12.93 -9.33 -5.61
CA THR A 455 14.29 -9.89 -5.70
C THR A 455 15.31 -8.98 -4.99
N GLU A 456 15.11 -7.67 -5.08
CA GLU A 456 15.90 -6.67 -4.36
C GLU A 456 15.77 -6.82 -2.83
N PHE A 457 14.54 -6.98 -2.35
CA PHE A 457 14.22 -7.24 -0.95
C PHE A 457 14.88 -8.54 -0.46
N GLU A 458 14.72 -9.64 -1.21
CA GLU A 458 15.30 -10.94 -0.87
C GLU A 458 16.82 -10.84 -0.74
N PHE A 459 17.49 -10.21 -1.71
CA PHE A 459 18.94 -10.01 -1.67
C PHE A 459 19.41 -9.14 -0.50
N LEU A 460 18.72 -8.02 -0.23
CA LEU A 460 19.15 -7.05 0.78
C LEU A 460 18.86 -7.49 2.22
N THR A 461 17.82 -8.29 2.44
CA THR A 461 17.38 -8.70 3.78
C THR A 461 17.73 -10.15 4.12
N GLY A 462 17.96 -10.97 3.09
CA GLY A 462 18.07 -12.41 3.23
C GLY A 462 16.73 -13.12 3.42
N GLU A 463 15.60 -12.42 3.37
CA GLU A 463 14.29 -13.03 3.61
C GLU A 463 13.62 -13.46 2.32
N SER A 464 13.11 -14.69 2.27
CA SER A 464 12.37 -15.18 1.10
C SER A 464 10.97 -14.57 1.05
N CYS A 465 10.54 -14.14 -0.13
CA CYS A 465 9.17 -13.69 -0.38
C CYS A 465 8.14 -14.79 -0.12
N TYR A 466 8.56 -16.06 -0.05
CA TYR A 466 7.68 -17.15 0.39
C TYR A 466 7.09 -16.91 1.79
N PHE A 467 7.89 -16.39 2.73
CA PHE A 467 7.48 -16.29 4.12
C PHE A 467 6.65 -15.07 4.45
N ILE A 468 6.79 -13.99 3.67
CA ILE A 468 6.06 -12.73 3.86
C ILE A 468 4.74 -12.69 3.07
N GLY A 469 4.55 -13.60 2.11
CA GLY A 469 3.34 -13.72 1.31
C GLY A 469 3.38 -12.90 0.01
N GLU A 470 2.23 -12.78 -0.66
CA GLU A 470 2.12 -12.02 -1.89
C GLU A 470 2.08 -10.51 -1.59
N GLY A 471 3.05 -9.76 -2.11
CA GLY A 471 3.15 -8.31 -1.90
C GLY A 471 4.47 -7.74 -2.41
N ASN A 472 4.62 -6.41 -2.30
CA ASN A 472 5.93 -5.76 -2.36
C ASN A 472 6.39 -5.46 -0.94
N GLY A 473 7.49 -6.10 -0.51
CA GLY A 473 8.06 -5.89 0.82
C GLY A 473 8.30 -4.42 1.14
N TYR A 474 8.71 -3.62 0.15
CA TYR A 474 9.01 -2.18 0.33
C TYR A 474 7.78 -1.32 0.63
N SER A 475 6.60 -1.73 0.19
CA SER A 475 5.36 -1.02 0.49
C SER A 475 4.76 -1.46 1.82
N LEU A 476 5.09 -2.66 2.30
CA LEU A 476 4.41 -3.27 3.45
C LEU A 476 5.15 -3.07 4.77
N TYR A 477 6.49 -3.00 4.77
CA TYR A 477 7.29 -3.15 6.00
C TYR A 477 8.23 -1.98 6.28
N ASP A 478 8.52 -1.74 7.57
CA ASP A 478 9.60 -0.86 8.01
C ASP A 478 10.86 -1.69 8.33
N PHE A 479 11.95 -1.43 7.61
CA PHE A 479 13.21 -2.18 7.74
C PHE A 479 14.16 -1.61 8.80
N SER A 480 13.77 -0.58 9.56
CA SER A 480 14.64 0.14 10.51
C SER A 480 15.29 -0.75 11.58
N LYS A 481 14.73 -1.94 11.84
CA LYS A 481 15.21 -2.93 12.82
C LYS A 481 15.67 -4.25 12.18
N VAL A 482 15.70 -4.32 10.86
CA VAL A 482 16.10 -5.51 10.10
C VAL A 482 17.59 -5.44 9.81
N ASP A 483 18.28 -6.58 9.95
CA ASP A 483 19.71 -6.73 9.65
C ASP A 483 19.94 -6.81 8.12
N SER A 484 19.67 -5.69 7.43
CA SER A 484 19.87 -5.56 5.99
C SER A 484 21.34 -5.37 5.62
N LEU A 485 21.71 -5.67 4.37
CA LEU A 485 23.07 -5.45 3.86
C LEU A 485 23.59 -4.02 4.08
N PRO A 486 22.82 -2.94 3.81
CA PRO A 486 23.30 -1.60 4.11
C PRO A 486 23.55 -1.37 5.60
N HIS A 487 22.70 -1.88 6.51
CA HIS A 487 22.95 -1.79 7.96
C HIS A 487 24.22 -2.53 8.36
N ILE A 488 24.42 -3.76 7.88
CA ILE A 488 25.61 -4.57 8.13
C ILE A 488 26.87 -3.84 7.66
N PHE A 489 26.91 -3.40 6.40
CA PHE A 489 28.08 -2.71 5.85
C PHE A 489 28.32 -1.35 6.51
N ASN A 490 27.27 -0.59 6.86
CA ASN A 490 27.41 0.64 7.60
C ASN A 490 28.07 0.43 8.98
N ALA A 491 27.69 -0.65 9.69
CA ALA A 491 28.31 -1.01 10.97
C ALA A 491 29.80 -1.39 10.81
N LEU A 492 30.20 -1.91 9.64
CA LEU A 492 31.60 -2.17 9.27
C LEU A 492 32.36 -0.91 8.81
N GLY A 493 31.71 0.26 8.80
CA GLY A 493 32.30 1.55 8.43
C GLY A 493 32.21 1.89 6.94
N TYR A 494 31.40 1.16 6.16
CA TYR A 494 31.23 1.41 4.73
C TYR A 494 30.28 2.59 4.48
N THR A 495 30.39 3.18 3.29
CA THR A 495 29.34 4.06 2.75
C THR A 495 28.42 3.24 1.85
N SER A 496 27.12 3.21 2.18
CA SER A 496 26.11 2.50 1.40
C SER A 496 25.38 3.44 0.42
N THR A 497 25.30 3.05 -0.84
CA THR A 497 24.63 3.83 -1.91
C THR A 497 23.76 2.93 -2.76
N ALA A 498 22.51 3.32 -2.99
CA ALA A 498 21.64 2.71 -3.99
C ALA A 498 21.61 3.58 -5.26
N ILE A 499 21.49 2.95 -6.42
CA ILE A 499 21.38 3.60 -7.73
C ILE A 499 20.23 2.96 -8.49
N HIS A 500 19.30 3.78 -8.99
CA HIS A 500 18.25 3.32 -9.90
C HIS A 500 17.81 4.48 -10.80
N ALA A 501 17.97 4.33 -12.11
CA ALA A 501 17.79 5.41 -13.08
C ALA A 501 16.31 5.69 -13.45
N TYR A 502 15.43 5.71 -12.44
CA TYR A 502 14.00 5.97 -12.61
C TYR A 502 13.44 6.81 -11.44
N ASN A 503 12.12 7.01 -11.42
CA ASN A 503 11.44 7.73 -10.35
C ASN A 503 11.73 7.05 -8.98
N PRO A 504 12.27 7.80 -7.99
CA PRO A 504 12.64 7.24 -6.69
C PRO A 504 11.46 6.71 -5.86
N ASN A 505 10.22 7.09 -6.20
CA ASN A 505 9.02 6.61 -5.51
C ASN A 505 8.49 5.29 -6.09
N ASN A 506 9.00 4.83 -7.25
CA ASN A 506 8.64 3.52 -7.80
C ASN A 506 8.91 2.43 -6.75
N TRP A 507 7.94 1.52 -6.55
CA TRP A 507 7.99 0.49 -5.49
C TRP A 507 8.22 1.00 -4.06
N ASN A 508 7.97 2.29 -3.76
CA ASN A 508 8.31 2.92 -2.48
C ASN A 508 9.82 2.94 -2.13
N ARG A 509 10.71 2.83 -3.13
CA ARG A 509 12.18 2.75 -2.91
C ARG A 509 12.74 3.88 -2.06
N LYS A 510 12.29 5.12 -2.25
CA LYS A 510 12.76 6.27 -1.46
C LYS A 510 12.61 6.04 0.04
N ASN A 511 11.49 5.49 0.49
CA ASN A 511 11.25 5.23 1.91
C ASN A 511 11.93 3.93 2.33
N ALA A 512 11.82 2.87 1.53
CA ALA A 512 12.43 1.57 1.81
C ALA A 512 13.95 1.65 1.93
N TYR A 513 14.65 2.34 1.02
CA TYR A 513 16.11 2.49 1.09
C TYR A 513 16.56 3.26 2.33
N ARG A 514 15.78 4.24 2.75
CA ARG A 514 16.05 4.97 4.00
C ARG A 514 15.95 4.04 5.20
N THR A 515 14.89 3.22 5.29
CA THR A 515 14.70 2.31 6.42
C THR A 515 15.60 1.07 6.35
N LEU A 516 16.02 0.65 5.15
CA LEU A 516 17.07 -0.35 4.93
C LEU A 516 18.46 0.15 5.29
N GLY A 517 18.64 1.46 5.53
CA GLY A 517 19.89 2.04 6.01
C GLY A 517 20.83 2.56 4.92
N PHE A 518 20.41 2.67 3.66
CA PHE A 518 21.26 3.32 2.65
C PHE A 518 21.55 4.78 3.02
N LYS A 519 22.82 5.18 2.96
CA LYS A 519 23.23 6.57 3.24
C LYS A 519 22.89 7.52 2.08
N SER A 520 22.84 7.01 0.85
CA SER A 520 22.45 7.80 -0.31
C SER A 520 21.69 6.97 -1.33
N PHE A 521 20.83 7.64 -2.11
CA PHE A 521 20.09 7.07 -3.23
C PHE A 521 20.19 8.01 -4.44
N ILE A 522 20.82 7.52 -5.50
CA ILE A 522 20.95 8.21 -6.79
C ILE A 522 19.81 7.73 -7.69
N SER A 523 18.88 8.63 -8.00
CA SER A 523 17.68 8.34 -8.79
C SER A 523 17.67 9.01 -10.17
N GLY A 524 16.58 8.86 -10.93
CA GLY A 524 16.43 9.31 -12.32
C GLY A 524 16.89 10.75 -12.62
N ASP A 525 16.74 11.70 -11.70
CA ASP A 525 17.21 13.09 -11.87
C ASP A 525 18.73 13.20 -12.13
N SER A 526 19.51 12.17 -11.80
CA SER A 526 20.96 12.09 -12.04
C SER A 526 21.34 11.50 -13.39
N PHE A 527 20.36 11.13 -14.22
CA PHE A 527 20.52 10.42 -15.50
C PHE A 527 19.90 11.21 -16.67
N VAL A 528 20.20 12.51 -16.73
CA VAL A 528 19.80 13.40 -17.82
C VAL A 528 20.92 13.45 -18.87
N ASP A 529 20.56 13.41 -20.16
CA ASP A 529 21.49 13.46 -21.30
C ASP A 529 22.59 12.38 -21.25
N VAL A 530 22.25 11.19 -20.74
CA VAL A 530 23.14 10.02 -20.72
C VAL A 530 22.94 9.11 -21.92
N ASP A 531 23.85 8.16 -22.13
CA ASP A 531 23.65 7.09 -23.10
C ASP A 531 22.39 6.29 -22.77
N THR A 532 21.60 5.97 -23.80
CA THR A 532 20.31 5.28 -23.65
C THR A 532 20.24 4.03 -24.50
N TRP A 533 19.54 3.02 -23.98
CA TRP A 533 19.17 1.82 -24.70
C TRP A 533 17.67 1.59 -24.56
N ARG A 534 16.97 1.36 -25.68
CA ARG A 534 15.51 1.16 -25.73
C ARG A 534 14.71 2.28 -25.02
N GLY A 535 15.18 3.52 -25.09
CA GLY A 535 14.56 4.69 -24.48
C GLY A 535 14.84 4.91 -22.99
N TRP A 536 15.60 4.01 -22.35
CA TRP A 536 16.01 4.11 -20.95
C TRP A 536 17.51 4.38 -20.82
N PRO A 537 18.00 4.95 -19.70
CA PRO A 537 19.43 4.99 -19.41
C PRO A 537 20.08 3.61 -19.56
N SER A 538 21.18 3.53 -20.30
CA SER A 538 21.88 2.27 -20.56
C SER A 538 22.56 1.73 -19.30
N ASP A 539 22.85 0.42 -19.28
CA ASP A 539 23.59 -0.20 -18.17
C ASP A 539 24.94 0.50 -17.97
N LYS A 540 25.65 0.78 -19.07
CA LYS A 540 26.88 1.57 -19.06
C LYS A 540 26.73 2.94 -18.39
N ALA A 541 25.63 3.65 -18.62
CA ALA A 541 25.38 4.93 -17.96
C ALA A 541 25.29 4.78 -16.43
N THR A 542 24.64 3.71 -15.95
CA THR A 542 24.59 3.41 -14.50
C THR A 542 25.95 2.97 -13.95
N TYR A 543 26.72 2.17 -14.71
CA TYR A 543 28.08 1.77 -14.35
C TYR A 543 29.05 2.95 -14.28
N GLN A 544 28.92 3.95 -15.16
CA GLN A 544 29.68 5.19 -15.09
C GLN A 544 29.43 5.93 -13.77
N LYS A 545 28.19 5.95 -13.27
CA LYS A 545 27.85 6.54 -11.97
C LYS A 545 28.51 5.76 -10.82
N VAL A 546 28.58 4.43 -10.90
CA VAL A 546 29.35 3.60 -9.96
C VAL A 546 30.83 3.99 -9.98
N LEU A 547 31.45 4.09 -11.16
CA LEU A 547 32.86 4.49 -11.30
C LEU A 547 33.11 5.91 -10.75
N GLU A 548 32.18 6.85 -10.91
CA GLU A 548 32.23 8.18 -10.31
C GLU A 548 32.29 8.09 -8.77
N LEU A 549 31.45 7.26 -8.15
CA LEU A 549 31.48 7.03 -6.69
C LEU A 549 32.81 6.42 -6.23
N LEU A 550 33.35 5.46 -6.98
CA LEU A 550 34.61 4.79 -6.66
C LEU A 550 35.83 5.73 -6.79
N THR A 551 35.80 6.68 -7.72
CA THR A 551 36.88 7.65 -7.95
C THR A 551 36.82 8.82 -6.99
N THR A 552 35.63 9.26 -6.58
CA THR A 552 35.44 10.41 -5.68
C THR A 552 35.56 10.07 -4.20
N ASN A 553 35.34 8.80 -3.81
CA ASN A 553 35.41 8.38 -2.42
C ASN A 553 36.33 7.15 -2.24
N PRO A 554 37.51 7.32 -1.60
CA PRO A 554 38.48 6.24 -1.41
C PRO A 554 38.08 5.22 -0.34
N ASN A 555 37.10 5.53 0.52
CA ASN A 555 36.67 4.62 1.59
C ASN A 555 35.95 3.39 1.01
N PRO A 556 35.88 2.26 1.75
CA PRO A 556 35.07 1.11 1.38
C PRO A 556 33.59 1.48 1.19
N GLN A 557 32.98 0.92 0.15
CA GLN A 557 31.59 1.21 -0.23
C GLN A 557 30.79 -0.09 -0.40
N PHE A 558 29.51 -0.02 -0.09
CA PHE A 558 28.51 -0.98 -0.53
C PHE A 558 27.60 -0.27 -1.53
N ILE A 559 27.59 -0.72 -2.77
CA ILE A 559 26.82 -0.07 -3.84
C ILE A 559 25.82 -1.08 -4.39
N LEU A 560 24.54 -0.76 -4.34
CA LEU A 560 23.52 -1.47 -5.10
C LEU A 560 23.17 -0.64 -6.34
N ASN A 561 23.29 -1.23 -7.52
CA ASN A 561 22.91 -0.65 -8.80
C ASN A 561 21.79 -1.49 -9.44
N VAL A 562 20.60 -0.91 -9.54
CA VAL A 562 19.43 -1.52 -10.16
C VAL A 562 19.21 -0.89 -11.53
N THR A 563 19.55 -1.63 -12.58
CA THR A 563 19.49 -1.16 -13.98
C THR A 563 18.04 -1.07 -14.50
N LEU A 564 17.85 -0.61 -15.74
CA LEU A 564 16.52 -0.41 -16.35
C LEU A 564 16.48 -0.67 -17.86
N ALA A 565 17.63 -0.73 -18.54
CA ALA A 565 17.72 -0.74 -20.02
C ALA A 565 16.93 -1.88 -20.69
N ASN A 566 16.79 -2.99 -19.97
CA ASN A 566 16.15 -4.21 -20.45
C ASN A 566 14.67 -4.33 -20.03
N HIS A 567 14.06 -3.28 -19.48
CA HIS A 567 12.67 -3.33 -19.04
C HIS A 567 11.72 -3.76 -20.19
N SER A 568 10.61 -4.42 -19.85
CA SER A 568 9.70 -5.09 -20.78
C SER A 568 9.24 -4.27 -22.02
N GLY A 569 8.75 -4.97 -23.04
CA GLY A 569 8.30 -4.40 -24.32
C GLY A 569 9.14 -4.87 -25.51
N TYR A 570 9.25 -6.19 -25.70
CA TYR A 570 10.17 -6.82 -26.66
C TYR A 570 9.58 -6.99 -28.07
N SER A 571 8.31 -6.62 -28.28
CA SER A 571 7.63 -6.61 -29.57
C SER A 571 7.56 -5.20 -30.19
N GLN A 572 8.33 -4.25 -29.66
CA GLN A 572 8.27 -2.84 -30.06
C GLN A 572 9.34 -2.42 -31.09
N HIS A 573 10.25 -3.34 -31.46
CA HIS A 573 11.36 -3.08 -32.40
C HIS A 573 12.23 -1.91 -31.95
N LEU A 574 12.54 -1.86 -30.65
CA LEU A 574 13.38 -0.82 -30.04
C LEU A 574 14.89 -1.11 -30.14
N VAL A 575 15.24 -2.32 -30.58
CA VAL A 575 16.61 -2.77 -30.83
C VAL A 575 16.86 -2.86 -32.33
N ASP A 576 17.96 -2.26 -32.78
CA ASP A 576 18.38 -2.31 -34.18
C ASP A 576 18.63 -3.76 -34.64
N ASP A 577 18.27 -4.05 -35.89
CA ASP A 577 18.38 -5.40 -36.48
C ASP A 577 19.81 -5.95 -36.44
N SER A 578 20.85 -5.10 -36.46
CA SER A 578 22.25 -5.53 -36.34
C SER A 578 22.61 -6.12 -34.96
N TYR A 579 21.80 -5.87 -33.94
CA TYR A 579 21.95 -6.46 -32.60
C TYR A 579 21.10 -7.73 -32.42
N ARG A 580 20.07 -7.95 -33.25
CA ARG A 580 19.18 -9.11 -33.18
C ARG A 580 19.88 -10.36 -33.73
N PRO A 581 19.98 -11.47 -32.97
CA PRO A 581 20.75 -12.65 -33.39
C PRO A 581 20.08 -13.51 -34.47
N GLY A 582 18.78 -13.34 -34.73
CA GLY A 582 18.05 -14.03 -35.78
C GLY A 582 17.71 -15.50 -35.48
N TYR A 583 17.49 -15.86 -34.22
CA TYR A 583 17.01 -17.19 -33.83
C TYR A 583 15.58 -17.42 -34.32
N THR A 584 15.31 -18.63 -34.82
CA THR A 584 13.99 -19.03 -35.33
C THR A 584 13.52 -20.29 -34.61
N PRO A 585 12.77 -20.15 -33.50
CA PRO A 585 12.19 -21.28 -32.78
C PRO A 585 11.31 -22.15 -33.67
N ASP A 586 11.14 -23.43 -33.29
CA ASP A 586 10.34 -24.42 -34.01
C ASP A 586 8.83 -24.33 -33.74
N PHE A 587 8.39 -23.40 -32.88
CA PHE A 587 7.00 -23.08 -32.59
C PHE A 587 6.81 -21.57 -32.39
N GLY A 588 5.55 -21.13 -32.25
CA GLY A 588 5.20 -19.74 -32.02
C GLY A 588 4.85 -19.00 -33.30
N ASP A 589 4.39 -17.77 -33.17
CA ASP A 589 4.17 -16.86 -34.29
C ASP A 589 5.38 -15.92 -34.48
N ASP A 590 5.30 -15.07 -35.49
CA ASP A 590 6.35 -14.07 -35.77
C ASP A 590 6.55 -13.12 -34.58
N THR A 591 5.47 -12.82 -33.82
CA THR A 591 5.52 -11.98 -32.62
C THR A 591 6.44 -12.57 -31.55
N LEU A 592 6.25 -13.84 -31.20
CA LEU A 592 7.07 -14.51 -30.18
C LEU A 592 8.54 -14.62 -30.62
N THR A 593 8.76 -14.90 -31.91
CA THR A 593 10.10 -14.92 -32.52
C THR A 593 10.77 -13.54 -32.43
N ASP A 594 10.01 -12.48 -32.67
CA ASP A 594 10.50 -11.12 -32.56
C ASP A 594 10.82 -10.73 -31.11
N GLU A 595 10.00 -11.13 -30.15
CA GLU A 595 10.25 -10.88 -28.73
C GLU A 595 11.55 -11.54 -28.26
N LEU A 596 11.79 -12.78 -28.67
CA LEU A 596 13.04 -13.48 -28.38
C LEU A 596 14.26 -12.74 -28.93
N ASN A 597 14.22 -12.35 -30.20
CA ASN A 597 15.36 -11.73 -30.86
C ASN A 597 15.64 -10.31 -30.36
N GLU A 598 14.60 -9.56 -30.01
CA GLU A 598 14.75 -8.25 -29.37
C GLU A 598 15.37 -8.35 -27.98
N TYR A 599 14.89 -9.31 -27.18
CA TYR A 599 15.44 -9.58 -25.86
C TYR A 599 16.90 -10.01 -25.94
N LEU A 600 17.26 -10.98 -26.80
CA LEU A 600 18.63 -11.43 -26.94
C LEU A 600 19.57 -10.35 -27.48
N GLY A 601 19.08 -9.44 -28.33
CA GLY A 601 19.83 -8.25 -28.73
C GLY A 601 20.12 -7.30 -27.55
N SER A 602 19.20 -7.21 -26.60
CA SER A 602 19.38 -6.44 -25.36
C SER A 602 20.36 -7.14 -24.39
N MET A 603 20.30 -8.47 -24.29
CA MET A 603 21.27 -9.26 -23.52
C MET A 603 22.69 -9.13 -24.08
N LYS A 604 22.84 -9.13 -25.41
CA LYS A 604 24.12 -8.84 -26.07
C LYS A 604 24.68 -7.47 -25.67
N ARG A 605 23.84 -6.43 -25.67
CA ARG A 605 24.26 -5.09 -25.23
C ARG A 605 24.66 -5.05 -23.75
N THR A 606 23.90 -5.75 -22.90
CA THR A 606 24.20 -5.91 -21.47
C THR A 606 25.57 -6.56 -21.24
N ASP A 607 25.87 -7.62 -21.99
CA ASP A 607 27.14 -8.36 -21.94
C ASP A 607 28.34 -7.49 -22.36
N GLU A 608 28.18 -6.69 -23.42
CA GLU A 608 29.18 -5.71 -23.88
C GLU A 608 29.44 -4.62 -22.82
N ASP A 609 28.38 -4.08 -22.20
CA ASP A 609 28.48 -3.06 -21.16
C ASP A 609 29.09 -3.62 -19.86
N LEU A 610 28.76 -4.86 -19.48
CA LEU A 610 29.35 -5.55 -18.34
C LEU A 610 30.84 -5.85 -18.58
N GLN A 611 31.20 -6.30 -19.78
CA GLN A 611 32.60 -6.52 -20.18
C GLN A 611 33.41 -5.23 -20.04
N TRP A 612 32.87 -4.12 -20.55
CA TRP A 612 33.50 -2.81 -20.39
C TRP A 612 33.64 -2.44 -18.92
N PHE A 613 32.60 -2.62 -18.10
CA PHE A 613 32.61 -2.25 -16.69
C PHE A 613 33.63 -3.05 -15.89
N VAL A 614 33.66 -4.39 -16.02
CA VAL A 614 34.69 -5.25 -15.40
C VAL A 614 36.08 -4.82 -15.86
N GLY A 615 36.25 -4.47 -17.14
CA GLY A 615 37.49 -3.92 -17.67
C GLY A 615 37.92 -2.62 -16.98
N GLN A 616 36.99 -1.74 -16.61
CA GLN A 616 37.29 -0.54 -15.82
C GLN A 616 37.65 -0.89 -14.37
N LEU A 617 36.91 -1.80 -13.73
CA LEU A 617 37.18 -2.22 -12.34
C LEU A 617 38.55 -2.88 -12.18
N LYS A 618 39.02 -3.63 -13.19
CA LYS A 618 40.38 -4.21 -13.24
C LYS A 618 41.49 -3.16 -13.23
N GLN A 619 41.22 -1.92 -13.66
CA GLN A 619 42.21 -0.83 -13.71
C GLN A 619 42.30 -0.05 -12.40
N LEU A 620 41.35 -0.23 -11.47
CA LEU A 620 41.32 0.50 -10.22
C LEU A 620 42.26 -0.13 -9.19
N ASN A 621 43.16 0.67 -8.62
CA ASN A 621 44.07 0.24 -7.55
C ASN A 621 43.37 0.20 -6.18
N ARG A 622 42.30 -0.59 -6.06
CA ARG A 622 41.56 -0.85 -4.82
C ARG A 622 40.86 -2.22 -4.91
N PRO A 623 40.73 -2.95 -3.79
CA PRO A 623 40.04 -4.23 -3.77
C PRO A 623 38.53 -4.04 -3.98
N ILE A 624 37.98 -4.73 -4.97
CA ILE A 624 36.58 -4.66 -5.41
C ILE A 624 36.04 -6.06 -5.60
N VAL A 625 34.81 -6.27 -5.12
CA VAL A 625 33.97 -7.43 -5.37
C VAL A 625 32.72 -6.96 -6.11
N LEU A 626 32.36 -7.67 -7.17
CA LEU A 626 31.16 -7.48 -7.97
C LEU A 626 30.27 -8.72 -7.84
N VAL A 627 29.01 -8.54 -7.48
CA VAL A 627 27.95 -9.52 -7.72
C VAL A 627 27.02 -8.96 -8.79
N PHE A 628 26.86 -9.68 -9.90
CA PHE A 628 25.96 -9.33 -11.00
C PHE A 628 24.90 -10.42 -11.09
N PHE A 629 23.62 -10.04 -11.08
CA PHE A 629 22.52 -11.00 -11.07
C PHE A 629 21.26 -10.45 -11.70
N GLY A 630 20.42 -11.32 -12.25
CA GLY A 630 19.12 -10.94 -12.80
C GLY A 630 18.00 -10.95 -11.77
N ASP A 631 17.06 -10.02 -11.88
CA ASP A 631 15.91 -9.90 -10.98
C ASP A 631 14.77 -10.87 -11.33
N HIS A 632 14.48 -11.07 -12.63
CA HIS A 632 13.51 -12.06 -13.13
C HIS A 632 13.72 -12.39 -14.62
N GLN A 633 13.02 -13.41 -15.11
CA GLN A 633 12.90 -13.67 -16.55
C GLN A 633 11.89 -12.72 -17.23
N PRO A 634 11.99 -12.48 -18.55
CA PRO A 634 10.97 -11.76 -19.32
C PRO A 634 9.69 -12.61 -19.47
N SER A 635 8.53 -11.95 -19.57
CA SER A 635 7.22 -12.63 -19.52
C SER A 635 6.89 -13.57 -20.67
N PHE A 636 7.57 -13.44 -21.82
CA PHE A 636 7.33 -14.27 -23.01
C PHE A 636 8.02 -15.65 -22.91
N THR A 637 8.89 -15.88 -21.91
CA THR A 637 9.58 -17.17 -21.76
C THR A 637 8.64 -18.29 -21.33
N LYS A 638 7.45 -17.94 -20.83
CA LYS A 638 6.42 -18.90 -20.43
C LYS A 638 5.94 -19.72 -21.61
N GLU A 639 5.79 -19.09 -22.77
CA GLU A 639 5.36 -19.72 -24.01
C GLU A 639 6.37 -20.79 -24.45
N TYR A 640 7.67 -20.49 -24.34
CA TYR A 640 8.77 -21.43 -24.57
C TYR A 640 8.77 -22.58 -23.58
N ASN A 641 8.59 -22.26 -22.29
CA ASN A 641 8.49 -23.26 -21.24
C ASN A 641 7.33 -24.25 -21.49
N ASP A 642 6.14 -23.72 -21.75
CA ASP A 642 4.91 -24.50 -21.97
C ASP A 642 4.96 -25.34 -23.25
N ALA A 643 5.64 -24.86 -24.30
CA ALA A 643 5.74 -25.57 -25.57
C ALA A 643 6.76 -26.71 -25.54
N TRP A 644 7.92 -26.51 -24.91
CA TRP A 644 9.04 -27.46 -24.98
C TRP A 644 9.11 -28.44 -23.82
N PHE A 645 8.53 -28.11 -22.65
CA PHE A 645 8.66 -28.92 -21.44
C PHE A 645 7.31 -29.48 -20.99
N THR A 646 6.76 -30.46 -21.73
CA THR A 646 5.44 -31.04 -21.42
C THR A 646 5.49 -32.27 -20.51
N ASP A 647 6.62 -32.96 -20.47
CA ASP A 647 6.78 -34.30 -19.88
C ASP A 647 7.56 -34.26 -18.55
N GLU A 648 7.14 -33.40 -17.62
CA GLU A 648 7.80 -33.21 -16.32
C GLU A 648 6.85 -32.90 -15.16
N THR A 649 7.40 -32.75 -13.96
CA THR A 649 6.59 -32.37 -12.79
C THR A 649 6.18 -30.90 -12.91
N GLN A 650 4.97 -30.58 -12.45
CA GLN A 650 4.48 -29.20 -12.45
C GLN A 650 5.38 -28.25 -11.65
N ALA A 651 6.01 -28.74 -10.58
CA ALA A 651 6.95 -27.96 -9.78
C ALA A 651 8.23 -27.64 -10.58
N ALA A 652 8.80 -28.59 -11.33
CA ALA A 652 9.94 -28.32 -12.20
C ALA A 652 9.59 -27.32 -13.31
N HIS A 653 8.40 -27.48 -13.91
CA HIS A 653 7.87 -26.59 -14.93
C HIS A 653 7.74 -25.15 -14.47
N ILE A 654 7.24 -24.96 -13.24
CA ILE A 654 7.15 -23.63 -12.64
C ILE A 654 8.55 -23.12 -12.28
N ALA A 655 9.38 -23.94 -11.63
CA ALA A 655 10.71 -23.54 -11.18
C ALA A 655 11.61 -23.00 -12.31
N ARG A 656 11.49 -23.51 -13.53
CA ARG A 656 12.27 -23.02 -14.69
C ARG A 656 11.99 -21.56 -15.02
N GLN A 657 10.74 -21.10 -14.87
CA GLN A 657 10.35 -19.71 -15.15
C GLN A 657 10.93 -18.73 -14.11
N TYR A 658 11.19 -19.20 -12.89
CA TYR A 658 11.67 -18.39 -11.77
C TYR A 658 13.20 -18.50 -11.57
N GLN A 659 13.94 -18.89 -12.61
CA GLN A 659 15.40 -18.96 -12.57
C GLN A 659 16.03 -17.87 -13.45
N THR A 660 16.88 -17.06 -12.85
CA THR A 660 17.81 -16.15 -13.56
C THR A 660 19.24 -16.67 -13.41
N HIS A 661 20.24 -15.81 -13.61
CA HIS A 661 21.64 -16.16 -13.46
C HIS A 661 22.38 -15.12 -12.62
N TYR A 662 23.42 -15.54 -11.92
CA TYR A 662 24.31 -14.65 -11.18
C TYR A 662 25.79 -15.01 -11.37
N ILE A 663 26.65 -14.03 -11.13
CA ILE A 663 28.10 -14.18 -11.08
C ILE A 663 28.70 -13.30 -9.99
N MET A 664 29.67 -13.86 -9.25
CA MET A 664 30.47 -13.16 -8.24
C MET A 664 31.92 -13.10 -8.72
N TRP A 665 32.50 -11.92 -8.77
CA TRP A 665 33.85 -11.69 -9.27
C TRP A 665 34.61 -10.71 -8.38
N ALA A 666 35.93 -10.83 -8.29
CA ALA A 666 36.77 -9.90 -7.56
C ALA A 666 37.98 -9.49 -8.42
N ASN A 667 38.42 -8.23 -8.26
CA ASN A 667 39.60 -7.72 -8.97
C ASN A 667 40.93 -8.02 -8.26
N TYR A 668 40.91 -8.89 -7.25
CA TYR A 668 42.05 -9.30 -6.45
C TYR A 668 41.88 -10.77 -6.05
N ASP A 669 43.00 -11.43 -5.73
CA ASP A 669 43.00 -12.83 -5.30
C ASP A 669 42.31 -13.00 -3.95
N VAL A 670 41.14 -13.62 -3.91
CA VAL A 670 40.39 -13.88 -2.67
C VAL A 670 40.97 -15.11 -1.97
N ALA A 671 41.46 -14.93 -0.74
CA ALA A 671 42.07 -16.01 0.02
C ALA A 671 41.08 -17.17 0.23
N GLY A 672 41.52 -18.40 -0.02
CA GLY A 672 40.69 -19.60 0.13
C GLY A 672 39.76 -19.89 -1.06
N ASN A 673 39.71 -19.03 -2.08
CA ASN A 673 38.98 -19.25 -3.32
C ASN A 673 39.96 -19.41 -4.50
N GLU A 674 39.71 -20.38 -5.39
CA GLU A 674 40.59 -20.67 -6.53
C GLU A 674 40.33 -19.78 -7.75
N GLN A 675 39.21 -19.03 -7.74
CA GLN A 675 38.78 -18.15 -8.82
C GLN A 675 38.72 -18.87 -10.17
N ASN A 676 38.09 -20.05 -10.16
CA ASN A 676 37.92 -20.95 -11.29
C ASN A 676 36.45 -21.01 -11.77
N ASN A 677 35.63 -20.05 -11.33
CA ASN A 677 34.21 -19.95 -11.61
C ASN A 677 33.38 -21.16 -11.12
N ASP A 678 33.51 -21.50 -9.84
CA ASP A 678 32.74 -22.56 -9.18
C ASP A 678 31.24 -22.41 -9.45
N LYS A 679 30.60 -23.50 -9.91
CA LYS A 679 29.17 -23.50 -10.26
C LYS A 679 28.33 -23.87 -9.05
N ARG A 680 27.44 -22.97 -8.64
CA ARG A 680 26.54 -23.17 -7.49
C ARG A 680 25.16 -22.58 -7.75
N PHE A 681 24.12 -23.38 -7.53
CA PHE A 681 22.75 -22.89 -7.47
C PHE A 681 22.50 -22.19 -6.13
N THR A 682 21.70 -21.12 -6.13
CA THR A 682 21.19 -20.50 -4.89
C THR A 682 19.89 -19.73 -5.14
N ALA A 683 19.25 -19.26 -4.07
CA ALA A 683 18.11 -18.35 -4.13
C ALA A 683 18.54 -16.89 -3.86
N ALA A 684 17.77 -15.92 -4.36
CA ALA A 684 18.01 -14.50 -4.11
C ALA A 684 18.12 -14.17 -2.62
N SER A 685 17.32 -14.83 -1.78
CA SER A 685 17.32 -14.69 -0.31
C SER A 685 18.59 -15.23 0.37
N SER A 686 19.42 -16.00 -0.32
CA SER A 686 20.67 -16.57 0.22
C SER A 686 21.92 -16.13 -0.55
N LEU A 687 21.75 -15.42 -1.67
CA LEU A 687 22.83 -14.94 -2.51
C LEU A 687 23.81 -14.03 -1.75
N ALA A 688 23.28 -13.13 -0.92
CA ALA A 688 24.06 -12.25 -0.05
C ALA A 688 24.89 -13.03 0.98
N SER A 689 24.30 -14.05 1.61
CA SER A 689 24.99 -14.91 2.58
C SER A 689 26.16 -15.65 1.93
N HIS A 690 25.98 -16.17 0.72
CA HIS A 690 27.08 -16.79 -0.03
C HIS A 690 28.15 -15.80 -0.48
N LEU A 691 27.77 -14.57 -0.86
CA LEU A 691 28.73 -13.52 -1.20
C LEU A 691 29.62 -13.18 0.00
N LEU A 692 29.01 -12.92 1.15
CA LEU A 692 29.72 -12.56 2.38
C LEU A 692 30.64 -13.71 2.84
N ASP A 693 30.16 -14.95 2.78
CA ASP A 693 30.96 -16.15 3.07
C ASP A 693 32.17 -16.30 2.13
N ALA A 694 31.96 -16.13 0.83
CA ALA A 694 33.00 -16.29 -0.18
C ALA A 694 34.15 -15.28 -0.02
N ILE A 695 33.85 -14.06 0.45
CA ILE A 695 34.85 -13.01 0.63
C ILE A 695 35.33 -12.87 2.08
N GLY A 696 34.85 -13.71 3.01
CA GLY A 696 35.19 -13.67 4.43
C GLY A 696 34.64 -12.44 5.19
N ALA A 697 33.57 -11.82 4.69
CA ALA A 697 32.89 -10.76 5.39
C ALA A 697 32.12 -11.32 6.61
N PRO A 698 31.95 -10.54 7.70
CA PRO A 698 31.18 -10.98 8.86
C PRO A 698 29.74 -11.38 8.49
N LEU A 699 29.32 -12.56 8.96
CA LEU A 699 27.97 -13.09 8.80
C LEU A 699 27.19 -12.95 10.12
N THR A 700 25.88 -12.69 10.02
CA THR A 700 24.96 -12.86 11.16
C THR A 700 24.70 -14.34 11.43
N ASP A 701 24.22 -14.67 12.63
CA ASP A 701 23.88 -16.06 12.95
C ASP A 701 22.75 -16.60 12.06
N PHE A 702 21.81 -15.73 11.63
CA PHE A 702 20.79 -16.10 10.65
C PHE A 702 21.42 -16.41 9.28
N GLN A 703 22.36 -15.61 8.79
CA GLN A 703 23.05 -15.88 7.52
C GLN A 703 23.89 -17.16 7.57
N LYS A 704 24.57 -17.43 8.70
CA LYS A 704 25.24 -18.73 8.93
C LYS A 704 24.24 -19.88 8.91
N ALA A 705 23.09 -19.71 9.56
CA ALA A 705 22.03 -20.70 9.58
C ALA A 705 21.49 -21.00 8.19
N GLN A 706 21.29 -19.96 7.35
CA GLN A 706 20.90 -20.12 5.96
C GLN A 706 21.94 -20.91 5.14
N ILE A 707 23.23 -20.64 5.33
CA ILE A 707 24.29 -21.36 4.61
C ILE A 707 24.31 -22.84 5.03
N ALA A 708 24.23 -23.12 6.33
CA ALA A 708 24.22 -24.49 6.84
C ALA A 708 22.99 -25.28 6.37
N LEU A 709 21.81 -24.66 6.41
CA LEU A 709 20.56 -25.28 5.97
C LEU A 709 20.51 -25.41 4.43
N GLY A 710 21.15 -24.49 3.71
CA GLY A 710 21.24 -24.47 2.25
C GLY A 710 22.01 -25.64 1.63
N GLU A 711 22.71 -26.45 2.42
CA GLU A 711 23.28 -27.72 1.95
C GLU A 711 22.19 -28.76 1.66
N GLU A 712 21.09 -28.73 2.41
CA GLU A 712 19.96 -29.66 2.27
C GLU A 712 18.70 -29.03 1.63
N LEU A 713 18.57 -27.70 1.69
CA LEU A 713 17.56 -26.90 0.99
C LEU A 713 18.25 -25.82 0.12
N PRO A 714 18.81 -26.17 -1.05
CA PRO A 714 19.58 -25.23 -1.87
C PRO A 714 18.81 -24.03 -2.40
N GLY A 715 17.48 -24.11 -2.45
CA GLY A 715 16.64 -22.99 -2.88
C GLY A 715 15.24 -23.01 -2.29
N ILE A 716 14.80 -21.86 -1.82
CA ILE A 716 13.42 -21.58 -1.45
C ILE A 716 12.99 -20.28 -2.13
N GLY A 717 12.03 -20.39 -3.03
CA GLY A 717 11.37 -19.26 -3.68
C GLY A 717 9.88 -19.27 -3.35
N HIS A 718 9.17 -18.22 -3.75
CA HIS A 718 7.74 -18.08 -3.46
C HIS A 718 6.88 -19.23 -4.03
N TYR A 719 7.28 -19.81 -5.16
CA TYR A 719 6.47 -20.82 -5.87
C TYR A 719 7.03 -22.23 -5.83
N THR A 720 8.33 -22.41 -5.57
CA THR A 720 9.01 -23.71 -5.62
C THR A 720 10.18 -23.76 -4.64
N THR A 721 10.51 -24.99 -4.23
CA THR A 721 11.71 -25.28 -3.43
C THR A 721 12.56 -26.33 -4.14
N LEU A 722 13.87 -26.18 -4.10
CA LEU A 722 14.84 -27.18 -4.55
C LEU A 722 15.33 -27.96 -3.32
N SER A 723 15.26 -29.27 -3.39
CA SER A 723 15.72 -30.20 -2.35
C SER A 723 17.10 -30.79 -2.70
N ALA A 724 17.80 -31.33 -1.71
CA ALA A 724 19.14 -31.92 -1.86
C ALA A 724 19.22 -33.08 -2.88
N ASP A 725 18.09 -33.74 -3.16
CA ASP A 725 17.97 -34.79 -4.17
C ASP A 725 17.90 -34.26 -5.62
N GLY A 726 17.93 -32.93 -5.78
CA GLY A 726 17.88 -32.26 -7.08
C GLY A 726 16.47 -32.09 -7.65
N ASN A 727 15.43 -32.47 -6.90
CA ASN A 727 14.04 -32.37 -7.34
C ASN A 727 13.36 -31.09 -6.86
N TRP A 728 12.42 -30.62 -7.67
CA TRP A 728 11.57 -29.47 -7.38
C TRP A 728 10.26 -29.89 -6.72
N TYR A 729 9.89 -29.16 -5.68
CA TYR A 729 8.65 -29.35 -4.94
C TYR A 729 7.89 -28.04 -4.81
N PHE A 730 6.57 -28.13 -4.62
CA PHE A 730 5.81 -26.98 -4.16
C PHE A 730 6.15 -26.67 -2.70
N PRO A 731 6.17 -25.39 -2.31
CA PRO A 731 6.23 -25.03 -0.91
C PRO A 731 5.05 -25.65 -0.15
N ASP A 732 5.27 -26.03 1.10
CA ASP A 732 4.33 -26.76 1.96
C ASP A 732 3.94 -28.19 1.51
N ASP A 733 4.57 -28.75 0.47
CA ASP A 733 4.40 -30.17 0.15
C ASP A 733 5.00 -31.04 1.27
N LYS A 734 4.11 -31.64 2.07
CA LYS A 734 4.48 -32.50 3.22
C LYS A 734 5.24 -33.75 2.84
N ASN A 735 5.23 -34.13 1.56
CA ASN A 735 5.98 -35.26 1.05
C ASN A 735 7.39 -34.86 0.56
N ALA A 736 7.69 -33.56 0.47
CA ALA A 736 9.01 -33.09 0.09
C ALA A 736 10.04 -33.47 1.18
N PRO A 737 11.22 -34.01 0.80
CA PRO A 737 12.29 -34.31 1.75
C PRO A 737 12.70 -33.09 2.58
N SER A 738 12.57 -31.89 2.00
CA SER A 738 12.93 -30.63 2.63
C SER A 738 11.82 -30.00 3.48
N TYR A 739 10.62 -30.59 3.59
CA TYR A 739 9.46 -29.97 4.28
C TYR A 739 9.76 -29.55 5.73
N THR A 740 10.48 -30.38 6.49
CA THR A 740 10.88 -30.06 7.86
C THR A 740 11.82 -28.84 7.89
N LEU A 741 12.81 -28.80 6.99
CA LEU A 741 13.75 -27.69 6.86
C LEU A 741 13.06 -26.39 6.44
N GLN A 742 12.08 -26.47 5.54
CA GLN A 742 11.24 -25.33 5.17
C GLN A 742 10.49 -24.76 6.39
N THR A 743 9.94 -25.64 7.23
CA THR A 743 9.22 -25.25 8.46
C THR A 743 10.15 -24.62 9.50
N GLU A 744 11.37 -25.16 9.64
CA GLU A 744 12.39 -24.59 10.53
C GLU A 744 12.86 -23.22 10.03
N LEU A 745 13.18 -23.09 8.73
CA LEU A 745 13.55 -21.83 8.12
C LEU A 745 12.43 -20.80 8.25
N GLN A 746 11.16 -21.19 8.08
CA GLN A 746 10.02 -20.30 8.30
C GLN A 746 9.98 -19.75 9.73
N LYS A 747 10.26 -20.57 10.75
CA LYS A 747 10.34 -20.10 12.15
C LYS A 747 11.50 -19.15 12.35
N MET A 748 12.68 -19.46 11.79
CA MET A 748 13.86 -18.59 11.86
C MET A 748 13.60 -17.24 11.18
N SER A 749 13.05 -17.24 9.96
CA SER A 749 12.65 -16.04 9.21
C SER A 749 11.62 -15.20 9.96
N TYR A 750 10.61 -15.84 10.57
CA TYR A 750 9.63 -15.10 11.38
C TYR A 750 10.28 -14.38 12.57
N HIS A 751 11.24 -15.01 13.25
CA HIS A 751 11.99 -14.38 14.34
C HIS A 751 12.98 -13.31 13.86
N ASN A 752 13.68 -13.58 12.74
CA ASN A 752 14.69 -12.69 12.19
C ASN A 752 14.07 -11.42 11.58
N PHE A 753 12.90 -11.54 10.95
CA PHE A 753 12.28 -10.47 10.19
C PHE A 753 10.89 -10.09 10.71
N ALA A 754 9.94 -11.03 10.75
CA ALA A 754 8.53 -10.70 10.99
C ALA A 754 8.26 -10.08 12.37
N GLU A 755 9.03 -10.44 13.41
CA GLU A 755 8.93 -9.82 14.74
C GLU A 755 9.49 -8.38 14.80
N ARG A 756 10.22 -7.94 13.76
CA ARG A 756 10.96 -6.68 13.75
C ARG A 756 10.32 -5.59 12.88
N VAL A 757 9.37 -5.96 12.01
CA VAL A 757 8.71 -5.07 11.02
C VAL A 757 7.32 -4.61 11.41
#